data_AF-A0A177WP49-F1
#
_entry.id   AF-A0A177WP49-F1
#
_cell.length_a   1.000
_cell.length_b   1.000
_cell.length_c   1.000
_cell.angle_alpha   90.00
_cell.angle_beta   90.00
_cell.angle_gamma   90.00
#
_symmetry.space_group_name_H-M   'P 1'
#
loop_
_entity.id
_entity.type
_entity.pdbx_description
1 polymer ?
#
loop_
_entity_poly.entity_id
_entity_poly.type
_entity_poly.pdbx_seq_one_letter_code
_entity_poly.pdbx_strand_id
1 'polypeptide(L)'
;MALTSLTINHLTLNIPSVPRGLVASQPIPMISPASCQDVTTHFRVSLVQAINDPATGEWACAADMSETVTKYYTEKCPDIAVLHVQTISASWSDRVGPQNVSFIALGSESGAVSVWRFDSLDEINPCLWFQACKSRITTTEFSQWIESAHNSSIVQLATSTVDGSVHIHQIQYEHDTKEIILLGSRCVLDPGSGLVTVCRFSPFVDKKSFLLMVGRGRWIHLCTLDQASTSLLLPTWESISSIIWTRDPSYLRIYTTDGKCIAVSIVQSDIDLKLTPTIVQDHSHALLLESFPYVQKVSNDVETMVEHSKASHIENTDINNDDDDMSQFSEDLPMGSLTDRLRLQVFGAAHSMYGYQDIVLIICDARISQLYKTDTRSISNAIIWTPPDTFFQNRPIQVTPESIAMLVDPKQFEISTPQCKAWGMIQETIGEGVKMLTLSDSLGFFSIIQYLESTYIMADHPTIDGIESLFNDPGINALRAIVNILSSTSQLWMISPDAESINESLVAKIHTLCGHYIQSFAISTKFLYDQLTDVDIQLARHIFKVAVSFAHDSQAENTVSSTSNTIDIFKLVLGDDVSTDDDLKAGLVEACPACESPIPVDDTAISQPCVNGHAWGRCALTFKLIGTPNIISCLGCKRGQLWLDPEKGPLHAAIHSIEMCIYCGDRFRGPNLALI
;
A
#
# COMPACT_ATOMS: atom_id res chain seq x y z
N MET A 1 7.62 19.40 -28.26
CA MET A 1 8.58 18.28 -28.31
C MET A 1 8.98 17.92 -26.89
N ALA A 2 8.25 16.97 -26.29
CA ALA A 2 8.62 16.18 -25.12
C ALA A 2 7.42 15.24 -24.90
N LEU A 3 7.34 14.18 -25.70
CA LEU A 3 6.43 13.07 -25.49
C LEU A 3 7.02 12.21 -24.37
N THR A 4 6.65 12.48 -23.12
CA THR A 4 6.90 11.55 -22.03
C THR A 4 5.81 10.48 -22.07
N SER A 5 6.11 9.35 -22.70
CA SER A 5 5.27 8.16 -22.62
C SER A 5 5.34 7.62 -21.19
N LEU A 6 4.25 7.70 -20.45
CA LEU A 6 4.13 7.07 -19.14
C LEU A 6 3.68 5.62 -19.37
N THR A 7 4.66 4.75 -19.64
CA THR A 7 4.48 3.30 -19.50
C THR A 7 4.61 2.97 -18.02
N ILE A 8 3.49 2.74 -17.34
CA ILE A 8 3.47 2.09 -16.01
C ILE A 8 3.71 0.58 -16.23
N ASN A 9 4.86 0.24 -16.82
CA ASN A 9 5.37 -1.12 -16.99
C ASN A 9 6.75 -1.29 -16.33
N HIS A 10 7.22 -0.28 -15.60
CA HIS A 10 8.61 -0.21 -15.16
C HIS A 10 8.72 0.22 -13.71
N LEU A 11 8.76 -0.78 -12.82
CA LEU A 11 9.42 -0.68 -11.52
C LEU A 11 10.70 -1.52 -11.63
N THR A 12 11.80 -0.89 -12.01
CA THR A 12 13.13 -1.50 -11.92
C THR A 12 13.60 -1.31 -10.48
N LEU A 13 13.29 -2.28 -9.61
CA LEU A 13 13.87 -2.30 -8.28
C LEU A 13 15.34 -2.69 -8.42
N ASN A 14 16.25 -1.72 -8.28
CA ASN A 14 17.65 -1.99 -8.03
C ASN A 14 17.76 -2.53 -6.60
N ILE A 15 17.58 -3.84 -6.44
CA ILE A 15 17.85 -4.51 -5.17
C ILE A 15 19.39 -4.71 -5.12
N PRO A 16 20.12 -4.02 -4.23
CA PRO A 16 21.55 -4.29 -4.05
C PRO A 16 21.73 -5.76 -3.66
N SER A 17 22.80 -6.38 -4.17
CA SER A 17 23.13 -7.80 -4.03
C SER A 17 22.70 -8.40 -2.69
N VAL A 18 21.67 -9.23 -2.72
CA VAL A 18 21.14 -9.96 -1.55
C VAL A 18 22.17 -11.00 -1.11
N PRO A 19 22.75 -10.90 0.10
CA PRO A 19 23.47 -12.04 0.68
C PRO A 19 22.46 -13.17 0.88
N ARG A 20 22.81 -14.39 0.46
CA ARG A 20 22.02 -15.61 0.71
C ARG A 20 21.69 -15.68 2.21
N GLY A 21 20.45 -15.41 2.60
CA GLY A 21 20.01 -15.45 4.00
C GLY A 21 18.97 -14.41 4.45
N LEU A 22 18.50 -13.51 3.58
CA LEU A 22 17.36 -12.64 3.89
C LEU A 22 16.04 -13.41 3.68
N VAL A 23 15.28 -13.60 4.76
CA VAL A 23 13.86 -13.94 4.68
C VAL A 23 13.12 -12.62 4.60
N ALA A 24 12.75 -12.20 3.39
CA ALA A 24 11.78 -11.12 3.23
C ALA A 24 10.42 -11.67 3.69
N SER A 25 9.91 -11.13 4.80
CA SER A 25 8.50 -11.29 5.16
C SER A 25 7.64 -10.52 4.15
N GLN A 26 6.32 -10.77 4.20
CA GLN A 26 5.36 -10.36 3.19
C GLN A 26 5.50 -8.87 2.78
N PRO A 27 5.27 -8.50 1.50
CA PRO A 27 5.05 -7.11 1.17
C PRO A 27 3.82 -6.64 1.94
N ILE A 28 4.03 -5.74 2.88
CA ILE A 28 2.98 -4.94 3.51
C ILE A 28 2.30 -4.17 2.37
N PRO A 29 1.02 -4.44 1.99
CA PRO A 29 0.31 -3.59 1.06
C PRO A 29 0.33 -2.12 1.56
N MET A 30 1.15 -1.25 0.96
CA MET A 30 1.39 0.18 1.25
C MET A 30 0.25 1.02 1.88
N ILE A 31 -0.05 0.97 3.19
CA ILE A 31 -0.97 1.97 3.77
C ILE A 31 -0.90 2.08 5.31
N SER A 32 -0.78 3.31 5.86
CA SER A 32 -0.79 3.73 7.29
C SER A 32 0.59 4.26 7.81
N PRO A 33 0.64 5.17 8.81
CA PRO A 33 1.70 6.16 9.01
C PRO A 33 3.02 5.53 9.46
N ALA A 34 3.02 4.30 9.95
CA ALA A 34 4.20 3.47 10.09
C ALA A 34 4.22 2.44 8.95
N SER A 35 4.86 2.77 7.83
CA SER A 35 5.25 1.77 6.82
C SER A 35 6.37 0.89 7.37
N CYS A 36 6.21 0.31 8.56
CA CYS A 36 7.23 -0.51 9.21
C CYS A 36 7.25 -1.91 8.62
N GLN A 37 8.20 -2.20 7.73
CA GLN A 37 8.53 -3.57 7.37
C GLN A 37 9.55 -4.11 8.37
N ASP A 38 9.56 -5.42 8.59
CA ASP A 38 10.57 -6.11 9.38
C ASP A 38 11.66 -6.67 8.45
N VAL A 39 12.91 -6.41 8.78
CA VAL A 39 14.07 -7.06 8.16
C VAL A 39 14.69 -7.97 9.18
N THR A 40 14.65 -9.28 8.90
CA THR A 40 15.33 -10.27 9.73
C THR A 40 16.61 -10.77 9.04
N THR A 41 17.74 -10.63 9.72
CA THR A 41 19.02 -11.23 9.27
C THR A 41 19.66 -11.98 10.42
N HIS A 42 19.33 -13.26 10.58
CA HIS A 42 19.83 -14.18 11.61
C HIS A 42 19.70 -13.63 13.05
N PHE A 43 20.50 -12.63 13.45
CA PHE A 43 20.46 -11.95 14.75
C PHE A 43 19.84 -10.54 14.71
N ARG A 44 19.58 -10.00 13.51
CA ARG A 44 18.99 -8.67 13.38
C ARG A 44 17.48 -8.72 13.21
N VAL A 45 16.74 -7.93 13.99
CA VAL A 45 15.31 -7.67 13.76
C VAL A 45 15.13 -6.16 13.77
N SER A 46 14.91 -5.58 12.60
CA SER A 46 14.77 -4.13 12.45
C SER A 46 13.44 -3.80 11.82
N LEU A 47 12.78 -2.77 12.35
CA LEU A 47 11.63 -2.13 11.72
C LEU A 47 12.13 -1.03 10.80
N VAL A 48 11.68 -1.01 9.56
CA VAL A 48 12.07 -0.03 8.54
C VAL A 48 10.86 0.73 8.04
N GLN A 49 10.94 2.06 7.99
CA GLN A 49 9.86 2.94 7.55
C GLN A 49 10.30 3.71 6.30
N ALA A 50 9.36 3.92 5.37
CA ALA A 50 9.58 4.81 4.24
C ALA A 50 9.77 6.25 4.74
N ILE A 51 10.86 6.91 4.33
CA ILE A 51 11.16 8.29 4.70
C ILE A 51 10.17 9.25 4.00
N ASN A 52 9.88 8.97 2.72
CA ASN A 52 8.98 9.76 1.88
C ASN A 52 7.90 8.85 1.27
N ASP A 53 7.75 8.87 -0.05
CA ASP A 53 6.84 7.99 -0.80
C ASP A 53 7.32 6.53 -0.69
N PRO A 54 6.52 5.58 -0.15
CA PRO A 54 6.96 4.19 -0.01
C PRO A 54 7.23 3.48 -1.35
N ALA A 55 6.71 3.97 -2.47
CA ALA A 55 6.92 3.36 -3.79
C ALA A 55 8.23 3.82 -4.46
N THR A 56 8.69 5.04 -4.18
CA THR A 56 9.80 5.68 -4.91
C THR A 56 10.91 6.22 -4.01
N GLY A 57 10.63 6.34 -2.72
CA GLY A 57 11.51 6.92 -1.72
C GLY A 57 12.42 5.91 -1.04
N GLU A 58 13.37 6.45 -0.29
CA GLU A 58 14.28 5.68 0.55
C GLU A 58 13.56 5.15 1.80
N TRP A 59 14.03 4.00 2.27
CA TRP A 59 13.55 3.35 3.50
C TRP A 59 14.65 3.45 4.56
N ALA A 60 14.29 3.90 5.75
CA ALA A 60 15.19 4.02 6.89
C ALA A 60 14.82 3.02 7.99
N CYS A 61 15.80 2.58 8.78
CA CYS A 61 15.54 1.84 10.00
C CYS A 61 14.87 2.77 11.02
N ALA A 62 13.62 2.48 11.37
CA ALA A 62 12.83 3.23 12.34
C ALA A 62 13.06 2.74 13.77
N ALA A 63 13.23 1.43 13.97
CA ALA A 63 13.56 0.85 15.27
C ALA A 63 14.41 -0.41 15.10
N ASP A 64 15.37 -0.63 16.01
CA ASP A 64 16.14 -1.88 16.08
C ASP A 64 15.70 -2.68 17.31
N MET A 65 15.08 -3.84 17.09
CA MET A 65 14.56 -4.70 18.16
C MET A 65 15.58 -5.72 18.65
N SER A 66 16.76 -5.81 18.02
CA SER A 66 17.72 -6.89 18.29
C SER A 66 18.17 -7.01 19.74
N GLU A 67 18.49 -5.89 20.38
CA GLU A 67 18.94 -5.90 21.78
C GLU A 67 17.79 -6.31 22.72
N THR A 68 16.60 -5.76 22.49
CA THR A 68 15.40 -6.05 23.27
C THR A 68 15.00 -7.53 23.14
N VAL A 69 15.04 -8.06 21.92
CA VAL A 69 14.82 -9.49 21.63
C VAL A 69 15.86 -10.33 22.37
N THR A 70 17.14 -10.01 22.22
CA THR A 70 18.24 -10.75 22.86
C THR A 70 18.09 -10.79 24.38
N LYS A 71 17.82 -9.64 25.00
CA LYS A 71 17.62 -9.50 26.43
C LYS A 71 16.43 -10.34 26.90
N TYR A 72 15.29 -10.23 26.21
CA TYR A 72 14.07 -10.96 26.56
C TYR A 72 14.26 -12.48 26.49
N TYR A 73 14.90 -12.99 25.44
CA TYR A 73 15.20 -14.43 25.32
C TYR A 73 16.19 -14.91 26.37
N THR A 74 17.21 -14.11 26.71
CA THR A 74 18.20 -14.46 27.74
C THR A 74 17.57 -14.55 29.13
N GLU A 75 16.61 -13.67 29.45
CA GLU A 75 15.86 -13.71 30.71
C GLU A 75 14.97 -14.97 30.81
N LYS A 76 14.39 -15.43 29.70
CA LYS A 76 13.49 -16.60 29.67
C LYS A 76 14.22 -17.94 29.58
N CYS A 77 15.35 -18.00 28.86
CA CYS A 77 16.10 -19.24 28.65
C CYS A 77 17.61 -19.00 28.76
N PRO A 78 18.18 -18.98 29.97
CA PRO A 78 19.60 -18.67 30.19
C PRO A 78 20.56 -19.72 29.60
N ASP A 79 20.11 -20.97 29.41
CA ASP A 79 20.98 -22.11 29.06
C ASP A 79 21.14 -22.36 27.55
N ILE A 80 20.37 -21.69 26.68
CA ILE A 80 20.35 -21.97 25.21
C ILE A 80 20.41 -20.67 24.37
N ALA A 81 21.23 -19.72 24.84
CA ALA A 81 21.14 -18.29 24.48
C ALA A 81 21.28 -17.93 22.99
N VAL A 82 22.04 -18.66 22.17
CA VAL A 82 22.32 -18.20 20.77
C VAL A 82 21.22 -18.61 19.79
N LEU A 83 20.76 -19.87 19.84
CA LEU A 83 19.76 -20.39 18.89
C LEU A 83 18.36 -19.82 19.12
N HIS A 84 18.06 -19.39 20.34
CA HIS A 84 16.79 -18.76 20.68
C HIS A 84 16.70 -17.32 20.18
N VAL A 85 17.83 -16.62 20.13
CA VAL A 85 17.92 -15.22 19.68
C VAL A 85 17.94 -15.14 18.15
N GLN A 86 18.37 -16.21 17.48
CA GLN A 86 18.43 -16.23 16.03
C GLN A 86 17.01 -16.31 15.44
N THR A 87 16.52 -15.18 14.94
CA THR A 87 15.21 -15.05 14.30
C THR A 87 15.30 -15.47 12.84
N ILE A 88 14.40 -16.38 12.44
CA ILE A 88 14.35 -16.97 11.09
C ILE A 88 13.13 -16.48 10.32
N SER A 89 11.99 -16.30 10.99
CA SER A 89 10.76 -15.86 10.36
C SER A 89 10.10 -14.78 11.18
N ALA A 90 9.36 -13.92 10.51
CA ALA A 90 8.57 -12.89 11.15
C ALA A 90 7.29 -12.61 10.35
N SER A 91 6.24 -12.25 11.08
CA SER A 91 4.93 -11.93 10.50
C SER A 91 4.14 -10.96 11.38
N TRP A 92 3.42 -10.06 10.72
CA TRP A 92 2.50 -9.12 11.36
C TRP A 92 1.09 -9.71 11.46
N SER A 93 0.37 -9.40 12.53
CA SER A 93 -1.09 -9.49 12.55
C SER A 93 -1.69 -8.38 11.67
N ASP A 94 -3.00 -8.42 11.41
CA ASP A 94 -3.63 -7.30 10.70
C ASP A 94 -3.37 -5.96 11.41
N ARG A 95 -3.24 -4.92 10.59
CA ARG A 95 -2.67 -3.60 10.96
C ARG A 95 -3.50 -2.77 11.92
N VAL A 96 -4.81 -2.98 11.89
CA VAL A 96 -5.73 -2.41 12.86
C VAL A 96 -6.37 -3.58 13.56
N GLY A 97 -5.56 -4.21 14.40
CA GLY A 97 -6.14 -5.05 15.43
C GLY A 97 -7.05 -4.20 16.32
N PRO A 98 -7.84 -4.86 17.16
CA PRO A 98 -8.72 -4.19 18.11
C PRO A 98 -7.96 -3.14 18.91
N GLN A 99 -8.55 -1.95 19.06
CA GLN A 99 -7.95 -0.78 19.73
C GLN A 99 -6.62 -0.26 19.10
N ASN A 100 -6.45 -0.40 17.78
CA ASN A 100 -5.27 0.07 17.04
C ASN A 100 -3.95 -0.62 17.44
N VAL A 101 -4.04 -1.83 17.98
CA VAL A 101 -2.86 -2.62 18.37
C VAL A 101 -2.51 -3.62 17.25
N SER A 102 -1.21 -3.79 16.99
CA SER A 102 -0.69 -4.81 16.08
C SER A 102 0.29 -5.75 16.79
N PHE A 103 0.35 -7.00 16.36
CA PHE A 103 1.30 -7.99 16.87
C PHE A 103 2.35 -8.36 15.83
N ILE A 104 3.57 -8.61 16.31
CA ILE A 104 4.67 -9.16 15.53
C ILE A 104 5.02 -10.51 16.13
N ALA A 105 4.92 -11.58 15.35
CA ALA A 105 5.41 -12.89 15.73
C ALA A 105 6.80 -13.08 15.15
N LEU A 106 7.75 -13.52 15.97
CA LEU A 106 9.10 -13.89 15.57
C LEU A 106 9.31 -15.38 15.87
N GLY A 107 9.71 -16.13 14.84
CA GLY A 107 10.07 -17.54 14.93
C GLY A 107 11.59 -17.71 14.98
N SER A 108 12.08 -18.47 15.95
CA SER A 108 13.53 -18.68 16.16
C SER A 108 14.06 -19.99 15.59
N GLU A 109 15.39 -20.08 15.50
CA GLU A 109 16.09 -21.31 15.13
C GLU A 109 15.89 -22.45 16.15
N SER A 110 15.67 -22.10 17.42
CA SER A 110 15.40 -23.08 18.49
C SER A 110 14.02 -23.73 18.44
N GLY A 111 13.09 -23.22 17.62
CA GLY A 111 11.69 -23.62 17.66
C GLY A 111 10.81 -22.86 18.66
N ALA A 112 11.37 -21.83 19.29
CA ALA A 112 10.62 -20.89 20.12
C ALA A 112 9.96 -19.79 19.27
N VAL A 113 8.81 -19.32 19.75
CA VAL A 113 8.04 -18.23 19.15
C VAL A 113 7.85 -17.15 20.20
N SER A 114 8.12 -15.90 19.82
CA SER A 114 7.84 -14.72 20.63
C SER A 114 6.85 -13.82 19.90
N VAL A 115 5.86 -13.31 20.62
CA VAL A 115 4.89 -12.34 20.11
C VAL A 115 5.10 -11.02 20.84
N TRP A 116 5.21 -9.96 20.04
CA TRP A 116 5.49 -8.59 20.47
C TRP A 116 4.29 -7.72 20.14
N ARG A 117 3.88 -6.87 21.08
CA ARG A 117 2.86 -5.86 20.85
C ARG A 117 3.52 -4.59 20.34
N PHE A 118 2.97 -4.09 19.24
CA PHE A 118 3.34 -2.83 18.62
C PHE A 118 2.17 -1.86 18.83
N ASP A 119 2.39 -0.86 19.68
CA ASP A 119 1.46 0.26 19.88
C ASP A 119 1.96 1.50 19.11
N SER A 120 3.25 1.81 19.25
CA SER A 120 3.96 2.87 18.52
C SER A 120 5.45 2.51 18.36
N LEU A 121 6.21 3.33 17.63
CA LEU A 121 7.66 3.12 17.45
C LEU A 121 8.43 3.15 18.78
N ASP A 122 7.94 3.92 19.76
CA ASP A 122 8.55 4.03 21.09
C ASP A 122 8.06 2.91 22.05
N GLU A 123 6.92 2.29 21.74
CA GLU A 123 6.26 1.30 22.58
C GLU A 123 6.16 -0.07 21.90
N ILE A 124 7.29 -0.78 21.87
CA ILE A 124 7.39 -2.15 21.36
C ILE A 124 7.67 -3.09 22.52
N ASN A 125 6.65 -3.86 22.92
CA ASN A 125 6.69 -4.62 24.16
C ASN A 125 6.64 -6.14 23.89
N PRO A 126 7.52 -6.95 24.50
CA PRO A 126 7.38 -8.39 24.47
C PRO A 126 6.16 -8.80 25.32
N CYS A 127 5.28 -9.62 24.75
CA CYS A 127 4.03 -9.98 25.44
C CYS A 127 3.91 -11.47 25.71
N LEU A 128 4.32 -12.31 24.76
CA LEU A 128 4.15 -13.75 24.88
C LEU A 128 5.39 -14.47 24.36
N TRP A 129 5.79 -15.53 25.05
CA TRP A 129 6.82 -16.46 24.60
C TRP A 129 6.39 -17.89 24.89
N PHE A 130 6.61 -18.78 23.93
CA PHE A 130 6.39 -20.21 24.13
C PHE A 130 7.29 -21.04 23.21
N GLN A 131 7.60 -22.25 23.66
CA GLN A 131 8.28 -23.25 22.83
C GLN A 131 7.25 -23.95 21.94
N ALA A 132 7.22 -23.63 20.65
CA ALA A 132 6.27 -24.25 19.72
C ALA A 132 6.68 -25.69 19.37
N CYS A 133 7.97 -25.90 19.10
CA CYS A 133 8.53 -27.20 18.75
C CYS A 133 10.03 -27.26 19.12
N LYS A 134 10.69 -28.40 18.90
CA LYS A 134 12.14 -28.57 19.15
C LYS A 134 13.00 -28.33 17.90
N SER A 135 12.38 -27.92 16.80
CA SER A 135 13.01 -27.75 15.48
C SER A 135 12.91 -26.29 15.05
N ARG A 136 13.73 -25.88 14.10
CA ARG A 136 13.73 -24.50 13.58
C ARG A 136 12.36 -24.13 12.98
N ILE A 137 11.86 -22.95 13.34
CA ILE A 137 10.67 -22.36 12.70
C ILE A 137 11.07 -21.81 11.32
N THR A 138 10.33 -22.19 10.27
CA THR A 138 10.60 -21.77 8.88
C THR A 138 9.69 -20.63 8.44
N THR A 139 8.42 -20.66 8.83
CA THR A 139 7.46 -19.59 8.51
C THR A 139 6.54 -19.34 9.70
N THR A 140 6.09 -18.09 9.81
CA THR A 140 5.04 -17.64 10.72
C THR A 140 4.00 -16.87 9.91
N GLU A 141 2.72 -17.04 10.24
CA GLU A 141 1.61 -16.38 9.55
C GLU A 141 0.47 -16.15 10.55
N PHE A 142 -0.02 -14.92 10.67
CA PHE A 142 -1.23 -14.64 11.45
C PHE A 142 -2.50 -14.79 10.62
N SER A 143 -3.58 -15.20 11.27
CA SER A 143 -4.92 -15.07 10.74
C SER A 143 -5.46 -13.65 10.95
N GLN A 144 -6.63 -13.38 10.38
CA GLN A 144 -7.40 -12.20 10.77
C GLN A 144 -7.86 -12.26 12.23
N TRP A 145 -8.15 -11.09 12.80
CA TRP A 145 -8.73 -10.98 14.13
C TRP A 145 -10.21 -11.36 14.14
N ILE A 146 -10.62 -12.04 15.20
CA ILE A 146 -12.02 -12.28 15.52
C ILE A 146 -12.32 -11.61 16.85
N GLU A 147 -13.17 -10.58 16.82
CA GLU A 147 -13.70 -9.98 18.03
C GLU A 147 -14.65 -10.96 18.73
N SER A 148 -14.36 -11.24 20.01
CA SER A 148 -15.22 -12.04 20.88
C SER A 148 -16.20 -11.14 21.61
N ALA A 149 -17.36 -11.67 21.99
CA ALA A 149 -18.41 -10.94 22.71
C ALA A 149 -17.98 -10.40 24.09
N HIS A 150 -16.84 -10.84 24.62
CA HIS A 150 -16.36 -10.59 25.98
C HIS A 150 -15.18 -9.62 26.06
N ASN A 151 -15.21 -8.49 25.33
CA ASN A 151 -14.14 -7.48 25.34
C ASN A 151 -12.72 -8.07 25.16
N SER A 152 -12.64 -9.08 24.30
CA SER A 152 -11.40 -9.74 23.95
C SER A 152 -11.45 -10.11 22.49
N SER A 153 -10.28 -10.27 21.90
CA SER A 153 -10.15 -10.66 20.51
C SER A 153 -9.23 -11.86 20.38
N ILE A 154 -9.51 -12.70 19.40
CA ILE A 154 -8.78 -13.93 19.15
C ILE A 154 -8.10 -13.82 17.81
N VAL A 155 -6.84 -14.23 17.77
CA VAL A 155 -6.05 -14.39 16.55
C VAL A 155 -5.37 -15.75 16.56
N GLN A 156 -5.18 -16.34 15.39
CA GLN A 156 -4.43 -17.59 15.23
C GLN A 156 -3.08 -17.31 14.59
N LEU A 157 -2.05 -18.00 15.08
CA LEU A 157 -0.71 -17.96 14.54
C LEU A 157 -0.36 -19.35 14.03
N ALA A 158 -0.11 -19.48 12.73
CA ALA A 158 0.44 -20.69 12.14
C ALA A 158 1.96 -20.61 12.16
N THR A 159 2.59 -21.69 12.60
CA THR A 159 4.05 -21.87 12.55
C THR A 159 4.38 -23.13 11.77
N SER A 160 5.36 -23.06 10.87
CA SER A 160 5.89 -24.22 10.18
C SER A 160 7.32 -24.51 10.63
N THR A 161 7.72 -25.77 10.49
CA THR A 161 9.00 -26.26 11.00
C THR A 161 9.82 -26.93 9.89
N VAL A 162 11.13 -27.06 10.10
CA VAL A 162 12.05 -27.68 9.12
C VAL A 162 11.72 -29.15 8.82
N ASP A 163 11.10 -29.88 9.74
CA ASP A 163 10.64 -31.26 9.51
C ASP A 163 9.31 -31.33 8.75
N GLY A 164 8.80 -30.19 8.28
CA GLY A 164 7.63 -30.08 7.42
C GLY A 164 6.30 -30.19 8.18
N SER A 165 6.32 -30.07 9.50
CA SER A 165 5.11 -30.01 10.33
C SER A 165 4.56 -28.58 10.40
N VAL A 166 3.27 -28.46 10.69
CA VAL A 166 2.61 -27.15 10.87
C VAL A 166 1.75 -27.19 12.13
N HIS A 167 1.93 -26.16 12.95
CA HIS A 167 1.21 -25.96 14.19
C HIS A 167 0.38 -24.67 14.11
N ILE A 168 -0.82 -24.71 14.69
CA ILE A 168 -1.66 -23.53 14.88
C ILE A 168 -1.74 -23.24 16.38
N HIS A 169 -1.47 -21.98 16.73
CA HIS A 169 -1.50 -21.45 18.09
C HIS A 169 -2.64 -20.45 18.19
N GLN A 170 -3.54 -20.63 19.16
CA GLN A 170 -4.65 -19.73 19.38
C GLN A 170 -4.29 -18.74 20.49
N ILE A 171 -4.34 -17.45 20.16
CA ILE A 171 -3.90 -16.36 21.02
C ILE A 171 -5.12 -15.46 21.28
N GLN A 172 -5.37 -15.15 22.55
CA GLN A 172 -6.41 -14.23 22.97
C GLN A 172 -5.75 -12.95 23.49
N TYR A 173 -6.29 -11.81 23.06
CA TYR A 173 -5.95 -10.48 23.53
C TYR A 173 -7.10 -9.92 24.35
N GLU A 174 -6.84 -9.56 25.60
CA GLU A 174 -7.82 -8.93 26.50
C GLU A 174 -7.65 -7.41 26.46
N HIS A 175 -8.72 -6.69 26.13
CA HIS A 175 -8.65 -5.27 25.83
C HIS A 175 -8.41 -4.38 27.08
N ASP A 176 -8.94 -4.78 28.24
CA ASP A 176 -8.84 -3.97 29.46
C ASP A 176 -7.46 -4.07 30.11
N THR A 177 -6.91 -5.27 30.17
CA THR A 177 -5.60 -5.55 30.79
C THR A 177 -4.45 -5.38 29.81
N LYS A 178 -4.75 -5.35 28.50
CA LYS A 178 -3.79 -5.44 27.40
C LYS A 178 -2.88 -6.67 27.49
N GLU A 179 -3.35 -7.73 28.15
CA GLU A 179 -2.64 -8.99 28.30
C GLU A 179 -2.92 -9.92 27.12
N ILE A 180 -1.94 -10.78 26.82
CA ILE A 180 -2.01 -11.78 25.77
C ILE A 180 -1.92 -13.17 26.39
N ILE A 181 -2.86 -14.04 26.06
CA ILE A 181 -2.97 -15.40 26.60
C ILE A 181 -2.91 -16.41 25.46
N LEU A 182 -2.01 -17.39 25.58
CA LEU A 182 -1.98 -18.56 24.70
C LEU A 182 -3.04 -19.55 25.17
N LEU A 183 -4.12 -19.70 24.40
CA LEU A 183 -5.22 -20.61 24.75
C LEU A 183 -4.89 -22.07 24.45
N GLY A 184 -4.13 -22.32 23.38
CA GLY A 184 -3.80 -23.67 22.97
C GLY A 184 -2.90 -23.71 21.74
N SER A 185 -2.30 -24.87 21.53
CA SER A 185 -1.44 -25.16 20.37
C SER A 185 -1.79 -26.54 19.84
N ARG A 186 -1.96 -26.66 18.52
CA ARG A 186 -2.32 -27.93 17.87
C ARG A 186 -1.49 -28.15 16.62
N CYS A 187 -0.95 -29.35 16.45
CA CYS A 187 -0.37 -29.76 15.18
C CYS A 187 -1.50 -30.06 14.20
N VAL A 188 -1.49 -29.39 13.05
CA VAL A 188 -2.49 -29.55 11.97
C VAL A 188 -1.94 -30.29 10.76
N LEU A 189 -0.62 -30.33 10.61
CA LEU A 189 0.07 -31.12 9.59
C LEU A 189 1.25 -31.82 10.25
N ASP A 190 1.25 -33.16 10.20
CA ASP A 190 2.32 -33.97 10.77
C ASP A 190 3.64 -33.83 9.98
N PRO A 191 4.79 -34.11 10.63
CA PRO A 191 6.09 -34.13 9.97
C PRO A 191 6.08 -35.02 8.71
N GLY A 192 6.81 -34.61 7.68
CA GLY A 192 6.87 -35.39 6.45
C GLY A 192 7.91 -34.88 5.45
N SER A 193 7.93 -35.52 4.28
CA SER A 193 8.94 -35.23 3.26
C SER A 193 8.67 -33.89 2.57
N GLY A 194 9.66 -33.00 2.61
CA GLY A 194 9.62 -31.71 1.94
C GLY A 194 9.47 -30.55 2.92
N LEU A 195 10.12 -29.44 2.59
CA LEU A 195 10.05 -28.22 3.38
C LEU A 195 8.71 -27.51 3.12
N VAL A 196 8.16 -26.93 4.18
CA VAL A 196 7.05 -25.99 4.05
C VAL A 196 7.62 -24.67 3.54
N THR A 197 7.23 -24.29 2.33
CA THR A 197 7.74 -23.06 1.67
C THR A 197 6.83 -21.87 1.93
N VAL A 198 5.53 -22.10 2.10
CA VAL A 198 4.55 -21.03 2.30
C VAL A 198 3.36 -21.53 3.13
N CYS A 199 2.89 -20.68 4.03
CA CYS A 199 1.65 -20.84 4.77
C CYS A 199 0.84 -19.56 4.57
N ARG A 200 -0.45 -19.65 4.25
CA ARG A 200 -1.35 -18.50 4.12
C ARG A 200 -2.72 -18.80 4.70
N PHE A 201 -3.14 -18.01 5.68
CA PHE A 201 -4.52 -18.04 6.13
C PHE A 201 -5.44 -17.43 5.08
N SER A 202 -6.69 -17.90 5.03
CA SER A 202 -7.72 -17.26 4.23
C SER A 202 -8.00 -15.86 4.77
N PRO A 203 -8.06 -14.83 3.90
CA PRO A 203 -8.47 -13.49 4.30
C PRO A 203 -9.99 -13.40 4.49
N PHE A 204 -10.73 -14.49 4.32
CA PHE A 204 -12.16 -14.53 4.55
C PHE A 204 -12.42 -15.26 5.87
N VAL A 205 -12.83 -14.51 6.88
CA VAL A 205 -13.28 -15.08 8.15
C VAL A 205 -14.73 -15.50 7.99
N ASP A 206 -14.96 -16.81 7.88
CA ASP A 206 -16.25 -17.36 8.27
C ASP A 206 -16.28 -17.46 9.80
N LYS A 207 -17.39 -17.05 10.44
CA LYS A 207 -17.53 -16.96 11.91
C LYS A 207 -17.29 -18.28 12.66
N LYS A 208 -17.05 -19.38 11.94
CA LYS A 208 -16.94 -20.75 12.45
C LYS A 208 -15.55 -21.38 12.37
N SER A 209 -14.67 -20.98 11.44
CA SER A 209 -13.38 -21.65 11.28
C SER A 209 -12.38 -20.87 10.43
N PHE A 210 -11.10 -20.93 10.82
CA PHE A 210 -10.00 -20.44 10.01
C PHE A 210 -9.55 -21.51 9.01
N LEU A 211 -9.34 -21.10 7.76
CA LEU A 211 -8.80 -21.93 6.70
C LEU A 211 -7.33 -21.59 6.48
N LEU A 212 -6.44 -22.58 6.57
CA LEU A 212 -5.01 -22.42 6.35
C LEU A 212 -4.58 -23.23 5.13
N MET A 213 -3.89 -22.58 4.19
CA MET A 213 -3.25 -23.23 3.05
C MET A 213 -1.75 -23.33 3.24
N VAL A 214 -1.21 -24.53 3.04
CA VAL A 214 0.22 -24.83 3.24
C VAL A 214 0.80 -25.43 1.96
N GLY A 215 1.86 -24.84 1.45
CA GLY A 215 2.69 -25.42 0.38
C GLY A 215 3.87 -26.17 0.98
N ARG A 216 3.92 -27.49 0.76
CA ARG A 216 5.03 -28.36 1.19
C ARG A 216 5.64 -29.07 -0.02
N GLY A 217 6.78 -28.56 -0.49
CA GLY A 217 7.35 -28.95 -1.77
C GLY A 217 6.34 -28.73 -2.91
N ARG A 218 5.82 -29.81 -3.49
CA ARG A 218 4.81 -29.80 -4.57
C ARG A 218 3.38 -30.09 -4.10
N TRP A 219 3.23 -30.38 -2.81
CA TRP A 219 1.94 -30.68 -2.21
C TRP A 219 1.34 -29.41 -1.64
N ILE A 220 0.04 -29.27 -1.84
CA ILE A 220 -0.77 -28.26 -1.17
C ILE A 220 -1.60 -28.97 -0.12
N HIS A 221 -1.61 -28.44 1.10
CA HIS A 221 -2.38 -28.97 2.21
C HIS A 221 -3.37 -27.93 2.72
N LEU A 222 -4.66 -28.26 2.72
CA LEU A 222 -5.73 -27.49 3.36
C LEU A 222 -5.93 -27.98 4.77
N CYS A 223 -5.65 -27.10 5.71
CA CYS A 223 -5.67 -27.37 7.13
C CYS A 223 -6.77 -26.53 7.79
N THR A 224 -7.55 -27.17 8.66
CA THR A 224 -8.49 -26.51 9.58
C THR A 224 -8.22 -27.02 10.98
N LEU A 225 -8.73 -26.32 11.99
CA LEU A 225 -8.64 -26.82 13.36
C LEU A 225 -9.58 -28.02 13.59
N ASP A 226 -10.74 -28.06 12.96
CA ASP A 226 -11.77 -29.05 13.31
C ASP A 226 -11.66 -30.34 12.50
N GLN A 227 -11.08 -30.30 11.29
CA GLN A 227 -11.01 -31.43 10.38
C GLN A 227 -9.57 -31.87 10.09
N ALA A 228 -9.42 -33.12 9.65
CA ALA A 228 -8.13 -33.62 9.17
C ALA A 228 -7.72 -32.92 7.86
N SER A 229 -6.44 -32.62 7.72
CA SER A 229 -5.90 -31.92 6.55
C SER A 229 -6.17 -32.66 5.24
N THR A 230 -6.55 -31.94 4.19
CA THR A 230 -6.69 -32.49 2.84
C THR A 230 -5.51 -32.06 1.97
N SER A 231 -5.08 -32.92 1.05
CA SER A 231 -3.83 -32.73 0.31
C SER A 231 -4.05 -32.91 -1.19
N LEU A 232 -3.40 -32.07 -1.99
CA LEU A 232 -3.42 -32.14 -3.45
C LEU A 232 -1.98 -32.05 -3.97
N LEU A 233 -1.60 -32.96 -4.87
CA LEU A 233 -0.31 -32.92 -5.56
C LEU A 233 -0.42 -32.07 -6.82
N LEU A 234 0.44 -31.07 -6.95
CA LEU A 234 0.50 -30.27 -8.18
C LEU A 234 1.29 -30.97 -9.29
N PRO A 235 0.91 -30.78 -10.56
CA PRO A 235 1.65 -31.26 -11.72
C PRO A 235 2.89 -30.38 -12.02
N THR A 236 3.69 -30.05 -11.01
CA THR A 236 4.91 -29.25 -11.12
C THR A 236 6.15 -30.10 -10.88
N TRP A 237 7.33 -29.60 -11.24
CA TRP A 237 8.60 -30.28 -10.92
C TRP A 237 9.28 -29.64 -9.71
N GLU A 238 9.05 -28.35 -9.53
CA GLU A 238 9.67 -27.55 -8.49
C GLU A 238 8.68 -27.17 -7.39
N SER A 239 9.21 -26.58 -6.31
CA SER A 239 8.44 -26.18 -5.14
C SER A 239 7.49 -25.01 -5.39
N ILE A 240 6.45 -24.94 -4.56
CA ILE A 240 5.53 -23.81 -4.51
C ILE A 240 6.27 -22.58 -3.98
N SER A 241 6.19 -21.47 -4.72
CA SER A 241 6.77 -20.17 -4.33
C SER A 241 5.79 -19.35 -3.50
N SER A 242 4.50 -19.31 -3.90
CA SER A 242 3.49 -18.48 -3.26
C SER A 242 2.07 -18.99 -3.51
N ILE A 243 1.21 -18.76 -2.52
CA ILE A 243 -0.23 -19.05 -2.56
C ILE A 243 -0.96 -17.72 -2.41
N ILE A 244 -1.92 -17.45 -3.30
CA ILE A 244 -2.75 -16.25 -3.30
C ILE A 244 -4.22 -16.67 -3.20
N TRP A 245 -4.92 -16.14 -2.20
CA TRP A 245 -6.38 -16.20 -2.13
C TRP A 245 -6.95 -15.13 -3.04
N THR A 246 -7.90 -15.49 -3.91
CA THR A 246 -8.57 -14.50 -4.77
C THR A 246 -9.76 -13.88 -4.03
N ARG A 247 -10.51 -13.00 -4.71
CA ARG A 247 -11.76 -12.43 -4.18
C ARG A 247 -12.81 -13.49 -3.79
N ASP A 248 -12.79 -14.66 -4.44
CA ASP A 248 -13.65 -15.76 -4.05
C ASP A 248 -12.94 -16.59 -2.96
N PRO A 249 -13.52 -16.73 -1.75
CA PRO A 249 -12.94 -17.57 -0.69
C PRO A 249 -12.69 -19.02 -1.10
N SER A 250 -13.37 -19.48 -2.16
CA SER A 250 -13.27 -20.84 -2.66
C SER A 250 -12.20 -21.00 -3.75
N TYR A 251 -11.48 -19.94 -4.14
CA TYR A 251 -10.55 -19.99 -5.27
C TYR A 251 -9.18 -19.41 -4.90
N LEU A 252 -8.13 -20.09 -5.35
CA LEU A 252 -6.75 -19.78 -5.08
C LEU A 252 -5.92 -19.82 -6.36
N ARG A 253 -4.85 -19.03 -6.38
CA ARG A 253 -3.81 -19.08 -7.39
C ARG A 253 -2.50 -19.47 -6.76
N ILE A 254 -1.80 -20.39 -7.40
CA ILE A 254 -0.60 -20.99 -6.86
C ILE A 254 0.51 -20.84 -7.87
N TYR A 255 1.58 -20.21 -7.42
CA TYR A 255 2.77 -19.97 -8.20
C TYR A 255 3.88 -20.89 -7.73
N THR A 256 4.70 -21.30 -8.69
CA THR A 256 5.76 -22.28 -8.48
C THR A 256 7.06 -21.77 -9.08
N THR A 257 8.18 -22.23 -8.53
CA THR A 257 9.49 -21.73 -8.92
C THR A 257 9.90 -22.13 -10.35
N ASP A 258 9.24 -23.12 -10.96
CA ASP A 258 9.34 -23.45 -12.39
C ASP A 258 8.44 -22.59 -13.30
N GLY A 259 7.86 -21.50 -12.77
CA GLY A 259 7.14 -20.52 -13.57
C GLY A 259 5.69 -20.90 -13.88
N LYS A 260 5.11 -21.88 -13.17
CA LYS A 260 3.71 -22.27 -13.36
C LYS A 260 2.78 -21.43 -12.50
N CYS A 261 1.61 -21.13 -13.04
CA CYS A 261 0.48 -20.50 -12.35
C CYS A 261 -0.73 -21.43 -12.45
N ILE A 262 -1.11 -22.03 -11.33
CA ILE A 262 -2.17 -23.03 -11.27
C ILE A 262 -3.31 -22.49 -10.41
N ALA A 263 -4.51 -22.49 -10.99
CA ALA A 263 -5.74 -22.15 -10.29
C ALA A 263 -6.33 -23.38 -9.58
N VAL A 264 -6.68 -23.22 -8.32
CA VAL A 264 -7.22 -24.26 -7.45
C VAL A 264 -8.49 -23.77 -6.80
N SER A 265 -9.56 -24.56 -6.85
CA SER A 265 -10.78 -24.32 -6.08
C SER A 265 -10.85 -25.21 -4.85
N ILE A 266 -11.47 -24.72 -3.79
CA ILE A 266 -11.86 -25.51 -2.63
C ILE A 266 -13.30 -25.95 -2.84
N VAL A 267 -13.51 -27.25 -2.96
CA VAL A 267 -14.83 -27.84 -3.12
C VAL A 267 -15.23 -28.52 -1.82
N GLN A 268 -16.45 -28.28 -1.35
CA GLN A 268 -17.04 -29.01 -0.23
C GLN A 268 -17.73 -30.27 -0.76
N SER A 269 -17.41 -31.42 -0.19
CA SER A 269 -18.13 -32.66 -0.47
C SER A 269 -19.52 -32.63 0.18
N ASP A 270 -20.56 -32.93 -0.59
CA ASP A 270 -21.96 -33.01 -0.09
C ASP A 270 -22.18 -34.11 0.96
N ILE A 271 -21.30 -35.12 1.03
CA ILE A 271 -21.46 -36.31 1.87
C ILE A 271 -20.82 -36.10 3.24
N ASP A 272 -19.54 -35.69 3.26
CA ASP A 272 -18.74 -35.60 4.49
C ASP A 272 -18.52 -34.14 4.95
N LEU A 273 -19.06 -33.16 4.22
CA LEU A 273 -18.83 -31.71 4.41
C LEU A 273 -17.34 -31.31 4.43
N LYS A 274 -16.48 -32.20 3.94
CA LYS A 274 -15.03 -32.08 3.93
C LYS A 274 -14.60 -31.19 2.76
N LEU A 275 -13.73 -30.23 3.06
CA LEU A 275 -13.18 -29.31 2.07
C LEU A 275 -11.97 -29.94 1.38
N THR A 276 -11.98 -30.00 0.06
CA THR A 276 -10.90 -30.56 -0.75
C THR A 276 -10.45 -29.59 -1.83
N PRO A 277 -9.14 -29.30 -1.95
CA PRO A 277 -8.63 -28.50 -3.06
C PRO A 277 -8.61 -29.32 -4.36
N THR A 278 -9.02 -28.70 -5.46
CA THR A 278 -9.04 -29.29 -6.81
C THR A 278 -8.50 -28.32 -7.85
N ILE A 279 -7.71 -28.80 -8.81
CA ILE A 279 -7.17 -27.96 -9.90
C ILE A 279 -8.31 -27.63 -10.86
N VAL A 280 -8.49 -26.34 -11.15
CA VAL A 280 -9.52 -25.84 -12.07
C VAL A 280 -8.90 -25.48 -13.42
N GLN A 281 -7.83 -24.69 -13.41
CA GLN A 281 -7.25 -24.12 -14.63
C GLN A 281 -5.72 -23.99 -14.50
N ASP A 282 -5.03 -24.11 -15.62
CA ASP A 282 -3.60 -23.87 -15.74
C ASP A 282 -3.36 -22.60 -16.56
N HIS A 283 -2.84 -21.55 -15.90
CA HIS A 283 -2.53 -20.26 -16.52
C HIS A 283 -1.05 -20.09 -16.85
N SER A 284 -0.24 -21.15 -16.73
CA SER A 284 1.22 -21.09 -16.91
C SER A 284 1.63 -20.59 -18.29
N HIS A 285 0.92 -21.01 -19.34
CA HIS A 285 1.21 -20.55 -20.70
C HIS A 285 0.90 -19.06 -20.88
N ALA A 286 -0.21 -18.59 -20.33
CA ALA A 286 -0.59 -17.18 -20.40
C ALA A 286 0.40 -16.29 -19.62
N LEU A 287 0.83 -16.75 -18.44
CA LEU A 287 1.87 -16.07 -17.65
C LEU A 287 3.21 -15.98 -18.42
N LEU A 288 3.60 -17.06 -19.11
CA LEU A 288 4.82 -17.07 -19.92
C LEU A 288 4.75 -16.07 -21.09
N LEU A 289 3.60 -15.98 -21.77
CA LEU A 289 3.40 -15.03 -22.87
C LEU A 289 3.48 -13.58 -22.39
N GLU A 290 2.88 -13.26 -21.24
CA GLU A 290 2.95 -11.92 -20.66
C GLU A 290 4.37 -11.56 -20.19
N SER A 291 5.15 -12.58 -19.83
CA SER A 291 6.56 -12.43 -19.42
C SER A 291 7.51 -12.26 -20.62
N PHE A 292 7.06 -12.50 -21.86
CA PHE A 292 7.90 -12.52 -23.05
C PHE A 292 8.58 -11.18 -23.40
N PRO A 293 7.92 -10.01 -23.30
CA PRO A 293 8.56 -8.72 -23.62
C PRO A 293 9.79 -8.42 -22.76
N TYR A 294 9.88 -8.99 -21.56
CA TYR A 294 10.99 -8.80 -20.64
C TYR A 294 12.26 -9.56 -21.05
N VAL A 295 12.13 -10.58 -21.90
CA VAL A 295 13.28 -11.33 -22.45
C VAL A 295 13.99 -10.54 -23.55
N GLN A 296 13.24 -9.93 -24.47
CA GLN A 296 13.81 -9.17 -25.60
C GLN A 296 14.59 -7.93 -25.15
N LYS A 297 14.18 -7.31 -24.03
CA LYS A 297 14.87 -6.13 -23.49
C LYS A 297 16.29 -6.48 -23.00
N VAL A 298 16.46 -7.65 -22.37
CA VAL A 298 17.76 -8.15 -21.93
C VAL A 298 18.66 -8.48 -23.13
N SER A 299 18.10 -9.02 -24.22
CA SER A 299 18.83 -9.30 -25.47
C SER A 299 19.42 -8.02 -26.08
N ASN A 300 18.60 -6.97 -26.24
CA ASN A 300 19.03 -5.71 -26.85
C ASN A 300 20.04 -4.94 -25.98
N ASP A 301 19.89 -4.99 -24.65
CA ASP A 301 20.84 -4.36 -23.72
C ASP A 301 22.20 -5.10 -23.73
N VAL A 302 22.20 -6.43 -23.93
CA VAL A 302 23.43 -7.22 -24.07
C VAL A 302 24.10 -6.98 -25.43
N GLU A 303 23.34 -6.94 -26.53
CA GLU A 303 23.88 -6.65 -27.87
C GLU A 303 24.51 -5.26 -27.94
N THR A 304 23.85 -4.24 -27.38
CA THR A 304 24.42 -2.89 -27.31
C THR A 304 25.66 -2.83 -26.42
N MET A 305 25.72 -3.55 -25.30
CA MET A 305 26.95 -3.64 -24.49
C MET A 305 28.10 -4.34 -25.23
N VAL A 306 27.81 -5.38 -26.02
CA VAL A 306 28.81 -6.07 -26.85
C VAL A 306 29.32 -5.14 -27.95
N GLU A 307 28.46 -4.36 -28.59
CA GLU A 307 28.88 -3.36 -29.58
C GLU A 307 29.75 -2.25 -28.99
N HIS A 308 29.44 -1.77 -27.78
CA HIS A 308 30.27 -0.78 -27.08
C HIS A 308 31.62 -1.35 -26.61
N SER A 309 31.68 -2.65 -26.28
CA SER A 309 32.93 -3.34 -25.97
C SER A 309 33.82 -3.53 -27.22
N LYS A 310 33.20 -3.78 -28.39
CA LYS A 310 33.91 -3.85 -29.68
C LYS A 310 34.38 -2.48 -30.17
N ALA A 311 33.66 -1.41 -29.84
CA ALA A 311 34.04 -0.05 -30.21
C ALA A 311 35.19 0.53 -29.35
N SER A 312 35.51 -0.08 -28.20
CA SER A 312 36.54 0.41 -27.26
C SER A 312 37.86 -0.34 -27.28
N HIS A 313 38.01 -1.37 -28.12
CA HIS A 313 39.28 -2.08 -28.33
C HIS A 313 39.76 -1.98 -29.78
N ILE A 314 40.45 -0.89 -30.08
CA ILE A 314 41.44 -0.83 -31.16
C ILE A 314 42.83 -0.92 -30.52
N GLU A 315 43.61 -1.90 -30.97
CA GLU A 315 45.05 -2.16 -30.76
C GLU A 315 45.50 -2.76 -29.40
N ASN A 316 45.59 -4.10 -29.30
CA ASN A 316 46.85 -4.86 -29.50
C ASN A 316 46.80 -6.31 -28.93
N THR A 317 47.09 -7.25 -29.83
CA THR A 317 47.84 -8.53 -29.70
C THR A 317 47.51 -9.58 -28.63
N ASP A 318 47.13 -10.75 -29.15
CA ASP A 318 47.54 -12.12 -28.78
C ASP A 318 47.25 -12.65 -27.38
N ILE A 319 46.09 -13.27 -27.18
CA ILE A 319 45.96 -14.53 -26.40
C ILE A 319 44.86 -15.40 -27.05
N ASN A 320 45.23 -16.64 -27.41
CA ASN A 320 44.35 -17.71 -27.88
C ASN A 320 43.09 -17.86 -27.01
N ASN A 321 41.92 -17.83 -27.62
CA ASN A 321 40.71 -18.42 -27.04
C ASN A 321 39.99 -19.24 -28.11
N ASP A 322 39.65 -20.47 -27.74
CA ASP A 322 38.85 -21.41 -28.51
C ASP A 322 37.43 -20.85 -28.70
N ASP A 323 37.20 -20.17 -29.82
CA ASP A 323 35.91 -19.60 -30.23
C ASP A 323 35.07 -20.63 -31.01
N ASP A 324 34.74 -21.77 -30.39
CA ASP A 324 33.85 -22.78 -31.00
C ASP A 324 32.37 -22.68 -30.58
N ASP A 325 31.97 -21.75 -29.68
CA ASP A 325 30.59 -21.70 -29.14
C ASP A 325 29.73 -20.49 -29.58
N MET A 326 30.25 -19.53 -30.34
CA MET A 326 29.51 -18.28 -30.67
C MET A 326 28.91 -18.19 -32.08
N SER A 327 29.01 -19.24 -32.91
CA SER A 327 28.55 -19.20 -34.31
C SER A 327 27.12 -19.70 -34.56
N GLN A 328 26.22 -19.67 -33.57
CA GLN A 328 24.82 -20.14 -33.74
C GLN A 328 23.73 -19.07 -33.57
N PHE A 329 24.09 -17.78 -33.61
CA PHE A 329 23.10 -16.71 -33.79
C PHE A 329 23.01 -16.35 -35.28
N SER A 330 22.38 -17.23 -36.07
CA SER A 330 21.87 -16.84 -37.39
C SER A 330 20.39 -16.49 -37.26
N GLU A 331 20.07 -15.28 -37.74
CA GLU A 331 18.75 -14.68 -37.87
C GLU A 331 17.74 -15.61 -38.60
N ASP A 332 16.46 -15.37 -38.33
CA ASP A 332 15.24 -16.03 -38.87
C ASP A 332 14.83 -17.37 -38.24
N LEU A 333 14.16 -17.31 -37.06
CA LEU A 333 13.43 -18.46 -36.51
C LEU A 333 11.99 -18.11 -36.08
N PRO A 334 11.01 -19.01 -36.31
CA PRO A 334 9.61 -18.76 -36.00
C PRO A 334 9.33 -18.71 -34.49
N MET A 335 8.45 -17.80 -34.06
CA MET A 335 8.05 -17.52 -32.66
C MET A 335 7.77 -18.77 -31.79
N GLY A 336 7.27 -19.86 -32.36
CA GLY A 336 7.01 -21.11 -31.63
C GLY A 336 8.26 -21.84 -31.11
N SER A 337 9.44 -21.54 -31.65
CA SER A 337 10.73 -22.15 -31.26
C SER A 337 11.37 -21.49 -30.03
N LEU A 338 11.03 -20.22 -29.75
CA LEU A 338 11.64 -19.45 -28.66
C LEU A 338 11.05 -19.81 -27.29
N THR A 339 9.73 -20.04 -27.20
CA THR A 339 9.04 -20.43 -25.95
C THR A 339 9.58 -21.72 -25.35
N ASP A 340 10.03 -22.66 -26.18
CA ASP A 340 10.64 -23.93 -25.73
C ASP A 340 12.04 -23.74 -25.14
N ARG A 341 12.70 -22.62 -25.44
CA ARG A 341 14.04 -22.28 -24.95
C ARG A 341 14.02 -21.31 -23.77
N LEU A 342 12.86 -20.83 -23.34
CA LEU A 342 12.74 -19.96 -22.18
C LEU A 342 12.57 -20.76 -20.89
N ARG A 343 13.10 -20.21 -19.81
CA ARG A 343 12.85 -20.65 -18.44
C ARG A 343 12.33 -19.44 -17.66
N LEU A 344 11.05 -19.50 -17.31
CA LEU A 344 10.45 -18.57 -16.35
C LEU A 344 10.68 -19.12 -14.94
N GLN A 345 11.18 -18.27 -14.05
CA GLN A 345 11.29 -18.55 -12.63
C GLN A 345 10.48 -17.52 -11.87
N VAL A 346 9.59 -17.99 -10.98
CA VAL A 346 8.82 -17.14 -10.08
C VAL A 346 9.43 -17.24 -8.69
N PHE A 347 9.83 -16.11 -8.12
CA PHE A 347 10.41 -16.06 -6.78
C PHE A 347 9.36 -15.81 -5.69
N GLY A 348 8.28 -15.14 -6.07
CA GLY A 348 7.16 -14.86 -5.19
C GLY A 348 6.08 -14.11 -5.94
N ALA A 349 4.88 -14.16 -5.40
CA ALA A 349 3.76 -13.37 -5.86
C ALA A 349 3.03 -12.80 -4.65
N ALA A 350 2.48 -11.60 -4.82
CA ALA A 350 1.62 -10.95 -3.86
C ALA A 350 0.34 -10.51 -4.56
N HIS A 351 -0.78 -10.64 -3.85
CA HIS A 351 -2.06 -10.15 -4.34
C HIS A 351 -2.10 -8.64 -4.17
N SER A 352 -2.71 -7.92 -5.11
CA SER A 352 -3.06 -6.53 -4.89
C SER A 352 -4.02 -6.42 -3.70
N MET A 353 -4.01 -5.28 -3.01
CA MET A 353 -4.83 -5.03 -1.80
C MET A 353 -6.30 -5.42 -1.92
N TYR A 354 -6.86 -5.27 -3.12
CA TYR A 354 -8.27 -5.46 -3.41
C TYR A 354 -8.55 -6.76 -4.17
N GLY A 355 -7.48 -7.46 -4.50
CA GLY A 355 -7.52 -8.79 -5.07
C GLY A 355 -7.82 -8.90 -6.56
N TYR A 356 -7.51 -7.85 -7.31
CA TYR A 356 -7.78 -7.79 -8.75
C TYR A 356 -6.61 -8.28 -9.60
N GLN A 357 -5.39 -8.04 -9.14
CA GLN A 357 -4.18 -8.34 -9.90
C GLN A 357 -3.15 -8.97 -8.98
N ASP A 358 -2.29 -9.80 -9.55
CA ASP A 358 -1.16 -10.37 -8.84
C ASP A 358 0.10 -9.64 -9.28
N ILE A 359 0.91 -9.23 -8.32
CA ILE A 359 2.25 -8.74 -8.58
C ILE A 359 3.17 -9.95 -8.46
N VAL A 360 3.76 -10.35 -9.58
CA VAL A 360 4.59 -11.56 -9.66
C VAL A 360 6.03 -11.16 -9.91
N LEU A 361 6.93 -11.59 -9.03
CA LEU A 361 8.37 -11.38 -9.18
C LEU A 361 8.96 -12.52 -10.00
N ILE A 362 9.47 -12.19 -11.19
CA ILE A 362 9.95 -13.15 -12.17
C ILE A 362 11.39 -12.89 -12.60
N ILE A 363 12.06 -13.96 -13.01
CA ILE A 363 13.20 -13.93 -13.90
C ILE A 363 12.84 -14.79 -15.11
N CYS A 364 12.97 -14.22 -16.31
CA CYS A 364 12.75 -14.94 -17.55
C CYS A 364 14.07 -14.94 -18.34
N ASP A 365 14.67 -16.11 -18.50
CA ASP A 365 15.98 -16.27 -19.15
C ASP A 365 15.93 -17.34 -20.25
N ALA A 366 16.83 -17.24 -21.22
CA ALA A 366 17.05 -18.28 -22.20
C ALA A 366 17.85 -19.43 -21.56
N ARG A 367 17.42 -20.68 -21.78
CA ARG A 367 18.00 -21.91 -21.19
C ARG A 367 19.49 -22.11 -21.44
N ILE A 368 20.12 -21.33 -22.32
CA ILE A 368 21.49 -21.52 -22.79
C ILE A 368 22.50 -20.64 -22.04
N SER A 369 22.07 -19.58 -21.33
CA SER A 369 22.99 -18.57 -20.77
C SER A 369 22.94 -18.44 -19.24
N GLN A 370 23.07 -19.53 -18.49
CA GLN A 370 23.46 -19.41 -17.07
C GLN A 370 24.99 -19.25 -16.95
N LEU A 371 25.51 -18.17 -17.53
CA LEU A 371 26.83 -17.67 -17.16
C LEU A 371 26.71 -17.10 -15.75
N TYR A 372 27.61 -17.50 -14.85
CA TYR A 372 27.68 -16.97 -13.49
C TYR A 372 27.97 -15.46 -13.57
N LYS A 373 26.93 -14.63 -13.52
CA LYS A 373 27.06 -13.17 -13.50
C LYS A 373 27.44 -12.75 -12.09
N THR A 374 28.67 -12.28 -11.92
CA THR A 374 29.21 -11.76 -10.66
C THR A 374 28.75 -10.34 -10.34
N ASP A 375 28.13 -9.66 -11.31
CA ASP A 375 27.78 -8.24 -11.17
C ASP A 375 26.46 -8.03 -10.43
N THR A 376 26.36 -6.90 -9.74
CA THR A 376 25.17 -6.32 -9.11
C THR A 376 24.02 -5.99 -10.08
N ARG A 377 23.99 -6.62 -11.27
CA ARG A 377 23.11 -6.35 -12.41
C ARG A 377 22.20 -7.53 -12.75
N SER A 378 21.91 -8.41 -11.79
CA SER A 378 20.85 -9.41 -11.98
C SER A 378 19.49 -8.70 -12.06
N ILE A 379 18.93 -8.59 -13.26
CA ILE A 379 17.63 -7.94 -13.48
C ILE A 379 16.53 -8.93 -13.13
N SER A 380 15.87 -8.72 -12.00
CA SER A 380 14.56 -9.32 -11.70
C SER A 380 13.47 -8.38 -12.18
N ASN A 381 12.44 -8.92 -12.83
CA ASN A 381 11.29 -8.12 -13.29
C ASN A 381 10.11 -8.39 -12.36
N ALA A 382 9.43 -7.33 -11.92
CA ALA A 382 8.11 -7.45 -11.32
C ALA A 382 7.08 -7.20 -12.42
N ILE A 383 6.15 -8.15 -12.60
CA ILE A 383 5.06 -8.01 -13.55
C ILE A 383 3.74 -7.82 -12.81
N ILE A 384 2.90 -6.94 -13.34
CA ILE A 384 1.50 -6.84 -12.94
C ILE A 384 0.74 -7.84 -13.80
N TRP A 385 0.34 -8.95 -13.19
CA TRP A 385 -0.30 -10.06 -13.85
C TRP A 385 -1.81 -10.02 -13.57
N THR A 386 -2.59 -9.97 -14.65
CA THR A 386 -4.04 -10.17 -14.59
C THR A 386 -4.32 -11.54 -15.21
N PRO A 387 -4.60 -12.57 -14.39
CA PRO A 387 -4.86 -13.89 -14.92
C PRO A 387 -6.16 -13.87 -15.72
N PRO A 388 -6.21 -14.60 -16.86
CA PRO A 388 -7.41 -14.74 -17.65
C PRO A 388 -8.38 -15.71 -16.97
N ASP A 389 -8.88 -15.31 -15.80
CA ASP A 389 -9.86 -16.04 -15.02
C ASP A 389 -11.21 -15.90 -15.74
N THR A 390 -11.60 -16.96 -16.46
CA THR A 390 -12.84 -17.01 -17.27
C THR A 390 -14.13 -16.70 -16.49
N PHE A 391 -14.10 -16.85 -15.16
CA PHE A 391 -15.20 -16.52 -14.27
C PHE A 391 -15.47 -15.01 -14.14
N PHE A 392 -14.43 -14.17 -14.24
CA PHE A 392 -14.55 -12.72 -14.05
C PHE A 392 -14.61 -11.95 -15.38
N GLN A 393 -14.05 -12.51 -16.46
CA GLN A 393 -14.00 -11.86 -17.78
C GLN A 393 -15.38 -11.57 -18.42
N ASN A 394 -16.46 -12.23 -17.99
CA ASN A 394 -17.80 -12.11 -18.59
C ASN A 394 -18.83 -11.35 -17.75
N ARG A 395 -18.43 -10.73 -16.64
CA ARG A 395 -19.33 -9.82 -15.90
C ARG A 395 -18.62 -8.47 -15.76
N PRO A 396 -18.96 -7.43 -16.54
CA PRO A 396 -18.67 -6.07 -16.10
C PRO A 396 -19.27 -5.96 -14.70
N ILE A 397 -18.41 -5.76 -13.70
CA ILE A 397 -18.85 -5.73 -12.31
C ILE A 397 -19.76 -4.52 -12.19
N GLN A 398 -21.01 -4.75 -11.79
CA GLN A 398 -21.88 -3.68 -11.38
C GLN A 398 -21.22 -3.04 -10.16
N VAL A 399 -20.86 -1.76 -10.26
CA VAL A 399 -20.48 -0.93 -9.11
C VAL A 399 -21.62 -1.06 -8.10
N THR A 400 -21.40 -1.85 -7.05
CA THR A 400 -22.43 -2.08 -6.04
C THR A 400 -22.39 -0.98 -4.99
N PRO A 401 -23.52 -0.68 -4.33
CA PRO A 401 -23.54 0.24 -3.20
C PRO A 401 -22.54 -0.14 -2.10
N GLU A 402 -22.29 -1.44 -1.86
CA GLU A 402 -21.31 -1.90 -0.87
C GLU A 402 -19.87 -1.54 -1.28
N SER A 403 -19.56 -1.62 -2.58
CA SER A 403 -18.23 -1.28 -3.12
C SER A 403 -17.96 0.23 -2.96
N ILE A 404 -18.98 1.06 -3.21
CA ILE A 404 -18.93 2.51 -2.98
C ILE A 404 -18.87 2.83 -1.48
N ALA A 405 -19.62 2.12 -0.63
CA ALA A 405 -19.56 2.29 0.81
C ALA A 405 -18.13 2.06 1.36
N MET A 406 -17.41 1.06 0.83
CA MET A 406 -16.01 0.81 1.20
C MET A 406 -15.02 1.90 0.74
N LEU A 407 -15.38 2.68 -0.30
CA LEU A 407 -14.61 3.83 -0.77
C LEU A 407 -14.82 5.08 0.07
N VAL A 408 -15.87 5.14 0.89
CA VAL A 408 -16.26 6.32 1.69
C VAL A 408 -16.18 6.09 3.20
N ASP A 409 -16.10 4.83 3.64
CA ASP A 409 -16.06 4.44 5.05
C ASP A 409 -14.85 5.07 5.80
N PRO A 410 -15.06 5.85 6.87
CA PRO A 410 -13.99 6.50 7.63
C PRO A 410 -12.90 5.54 8.12
N LYS A 411 -13.29 4.37 8.67
CA LYS A 411 -12.33 3.36 9.14
C LYS A 411 -11.42 2.91 8.00
N GLN A 412 -11.98 2.84 6.80
CA GLN A 412 -11.24 2.49 5.61
C GLN A 412 -10.31 3.62 5.13
N PHE A 413 -10.61 4.90 5.34
CA PHE A 413 -9.68 6.00 5.06
C PHE A 413 -8.47 5.97 6.00
N GLU A 414 -8.67 5.56 7.26
CA GLU A 414 -7.56 5.33 8.18
C GLU A 414 -6.69 4.17 7.70
N ILE A 415 -7.30 3.07 7.24
CA ILE A 415 -6.59 1.85 6.86
C ILE A 415 -5.98 1.93 5.46
N SER A 416 -6.57 2.70 4.52
CA SER A 416 -6.26 2.65 3.09
C SER A 416 -6.33 4.00 2.38
N THR A 417 -5.43 4.24 1.41
CA THR A 417 -5.42 5.47 0.61
C THR A 417 -6.57 5.39 -0.40
N PRO A 418 -7.42 6.41 -0.52
CA PRO A 418 -8.52 6.42 -1.48
C PRO A 418 -8.06 6.20 -2.93
N GLN A 419 -6.85 6.67 -3.25
CA GLN A 419 -6.24 6.54 -4.58
C GLN A 419 -6.09 5.08 -5.02
N CYS A 420 -5.49 4.24 -4.19
CA CYS A 420 -5.30 2.83 -4.53
C CYS A 420 -6.63 2.09 -4.69
N LYS A 421 -7.64 2.41 -3.86
CA LYS A 421 -8.97 1.79 -3.95
C LYS A 421 -9.68 2.16 -5.23
N ALA A 422 -9.73 3.46 -5.49
CA ALA A 422 -10.37 3.99 -6.67
C ALA A 422 -9.68 3.47 -7.93
N TRP A 423 -8.35 3.37 -7.92
CA TRP A 423 -7.61 2.78 -9.03
C TRP A 423 -7.93 1.29 -9.24
N GLY A 424 -8.05 0.50 -8.16
CA GLY A 424 -8.50 -0.90 -8.26
C GLY A 424 -9.87 -1.02 -8.95
N MET A 425 -10.84 -0.20 -8.54
CA MET A 425 -12.19 -0.19 -9.13
C MET A 425 -12.18 0.31 -10.59
N ILE A 426 -11.35 1.31 -10.90
CA ILE A 426 -11.19 1.82 -12.27
C ILE A 426 -10.57 0.74 -13.16
N GLN A 427 -9.53 0.04 -12.70
CA GLN A 427 -8.90 -1.06 -13.42
C GLN A 427 -9.88 -2.21 -13.69
N GLU A 428 -10.72 -2.57 -12.72
CA GLU A 428 -11.80 -3.56 -12.92
C GLU A 428 -12.80 -3.16 -14.00
N THR A 429 -13.06 -1.86 -14.12
CA THR A 429 -14.09 -1.31 -15.01
C THR A 429 -13.61 -1.22 -16.47
N ILE A 430 -12.29 -1.08 -16.68
CA ILE A 430 -11.68 -0.87 -18.00
C ILE A 430 -11.40 -2.19 -18.75
N GLY A 431 -11.43 -3.35 -18.08
CA GLY A 431 -11.20 -4.67 -18.70
C GLY A 431 -9.77 -4.90 -19.19
N GLU A 432 -9.44 -6.14 -19.57
CA GLU A 432 -8.11 -6.51 -20.06
C GLU A 432 -7.76 -5.77 -21.38
N GLY A 433 -6.62 -5.07 -21.39
CA GLY A 433 -5.91 -4.72 -22.63
C GLY A 433 -5.94 -3.26 -23.09
N VAL A 434 -6.51 -2.33 -22.33
CA VAL A 434 -6.62 -0.94 -22.78
C VAL A 434 -5.40 -0.11 -22.35
N LYS A 435 -4.40 0.00 -23.24
CA LYS A 435 -3.22 0.88 -23.07
C LYS A 435 -3.55 2.39 -23.12
N MET A 436 -4.79 2.76 -23.43
CA MET A 436 -5.34 4.12 -23.36
C MET A 436 -6.87 4.04 -23.39
N LEU A 437 -7.54 4.61 -22.38
CA LEU A 437 -9.01 4.69 -22.29
C LEU A 437 -9.63 4.96 -23.67
N THR A 438 -10.42 4.02 -24.19
CA THR A 438 -11.22 4.27 -25.38
C THR A 438 -12.54 4.94 -24.97
N LEU A 439 -13.24 5.59 -25.92
CA LEU A 439 -14.50 6.31 -25.68
C LEU A 439 -15.58 5.48 -24.96
N SER A 440 -15.60 4.15 -25.13
CA SER A 440 -16.53 3.24 -24.46
C SER A 440 -16.19 2.94 -22.98
N ASP A 441 -14.94 3.11 -22.58
CA ASP A 441 -14.45 2.81 -21.21
C ASP A 441 -14.74 3.97 -20.23
N SER A 442 -15.16 5.12 -20.78
CA SER A 442 -15.54 6.32 -20.02
C SER A 442 -16.81 6.12 -19.17
N LEU A 443 -17.72 5.24 -19.60
CA LEU A 443 -19.04 5.05 -18.97
C LEU A 443 -18.96 4.57 -17.53
N GLY A 444 -18.06 3.63 -17.24
CA GLY A 444 -17.94 3.08 -15.89
C GLY A 444 -17.18 4.02 -14.94
N PHE A 445 -16.19 4.76 -15.45
CA PHE A 445 -15.54 5.87 -14.73
C PHE A 445 -16.55 6.93 -14.30
N PHE A 446 -17.40 7.41 -15.22
CA PHE A 446 -18.45 8.38 -14.89
C PHE A 446 -19.54 7.80 -14.00
N SER A 447 -19.84 6.49 -14.11
CA SER A 447 -20.78 5.82 -13.22
C SER A 447 -20.29 5.83 -11.76
N ILE A 448 -19.00 5.56 -11.51
CA ILE A 448 -18.41 5.64 -10.16
C ILE A 448 -18.55 7.06 -9.60
N ILE A 449 -18.22 8.08 -10.40
CA ILE A 449 -18.38 9.49 -10.01
C ILE A 449 -19.84 9.78 -9.66
N GLN A 450 -20.79 9.37 -10.49
CA GLN A 450 -22.22 9.60 -10.26
C GLN A 450 -22.72 8.92 -8.97
N TYR A 451 -22.26 7.70 -8.65
CA TYR A 451 -22.59 7.04 -7.38
C TYR A 451 -21.99 7.75 -6.17
N LEU A 452 -20.74 8.23 -6.27
CA LEU A 452 -20.11 9.02 -5.21
C LEU A 452 -20.83 10.36 -5.00
N GLU A 453 -21.24 11.02 -6.09
CA GLU A 453 -22.04 12.25 -6.02
C GLU A 453 -23.40 11.99 -5.38
N SER A 454 -24.06 10.90 -5.75
CA SER A 454 -25.32 10.49 -5.12
C SER A 454 -25.13 10.22 -3.63
N THR A 455 -24.03 9.58 -3.25
CA THR A 455 -23.67 9.33 -1.84
C THR A 455 -23.47 10.63 -1.07
N TYR A 456 -22.81 11.61 -1.67
CA TYR A 456 -22.67 12.95 -1.08
C TYR A 456 -24.02 13.65 -0.92
N ILE A 457 -24.86 13.65 -1.95
CA ILE A 457 -26.17 14.35 -1.92
C ILE A 457 -27.14 13.71 -0.93
N MET A 458 -27.08 12.38 -0.77
CA MET A 458 -27.96 11.62 0.14
C MET A 458 -27.44 11.58 1.58
N ALA A 459 -26.21 12.01 1.84
CA ALA A 459 -25.65 12.03 3.19
C ALA A 459 -26.31 13.15 4.01
N ASP A 460 -26.95 12.78 5.11
CA ASP A 460 -27.24 13.71 6.19
C ASP A 460 -25.89 14.07 6.82
N HIS A 461 -25.24 15.14 6.37
CA HIS A 461 -23.98 15.59 6.94
C HIS A 461 -24.16 15.83 8.44
N PRO A 462 -23.61 14.98 9.34
CA PRO A 462 -23.69 15.23 10.77
C PRO A 462 -23.09 16.60 11.09
N THR A 463 -23.52 17.19 12.20
CA THR A 463 -22.96 18.46 12.66
C THR A 463 -21.45 18.30 12.80
N ILE A 464 -20.71 19.03 11.96
CA ILE A 464 -19.26 19.03 11.97
C ILE A 464 -18.80 19.64 13.30
N ASP A 465 -18.28 18.81 14.19
CA ASP A 465 -17.83 19.17 15.54
C ASP A 465 -16.31 19.41 15.58
N GLY A 466 -15.75 19.99 14.51
CA GLY A 466 -14.33 20.35 14.40
C GLY A 466 -13.57 19.60 13.32
N ILE A 467 -12.27 19.88 13.18
CA ILE A 467 -11.46 19.41 12.03
C ILE A 467 -11.35 17.88 11.96
N GLU A 468 -11.29 17.19 13.09
CA GLU A 468 -11.20 15.73 13.14
C GLU A 468 -12.49 15.06 12.62
N SER A 469 -13.65 15.65 12.89
CA SER A 469 -14.95 15.13 12.43
C SER A 469 -15.09 15.13 10.90
N LEU A 470 -14.33 15.99 10.21
CA LEU A 470 -14.35 16.14 8.76
C LEU A 470 -13.94 14.85 8.03
N PHE A 471 -13.11 14.00 8.63
CA PHE A 471 -12.68 12.73 8.04
C PHE A 471 -13.61 11.56 8.38
N ASN A 472 -14.51 11.77 9.35
CA ASN A 472 -15.49 10.79 9.80
C ASN A 472 -16.82 10.85 9.03
N ASP A 473 -17.00 11.84 8.14
CA ASP A 473 -18.18 11.99 7.30
C ASP A 473 -18.02 11.23 5.97
N PRO A 474 -18.83 10.18 5.70
CA PRO A 474 -18.78 9.43 4.45
C PRO A 474 -19.14 10.27 3.21
N GLY A 475 -20.03 11.25 3.33
CA GLY A 475 -20.38 12.16 2.24
C GLY A 475 -19.21 13.04 1.83
N ILE A 476 -18.50 13.62 2.81
CA ILE A 476 -17.29 14.42 2.54
C ILE A 476 -16.17 13.53 1.99
N ASN A 477 -16.05 12.30 2.50
CA ASN A 477 -15.13 11.30 1.95
C ASN A 477 -15.46 10.92 0.49
N ALA A 478 -16.73 10.90 0.11
CA ALA A 478 -17.15 10.71 -1.29
C ALA A 478 -16.62 11.83 -2.20
N LEU A 479 -16.69 13.09 -1.76
CA LEU A 479 -16.09 14.22 -2.49
C LEU A 479 -14.57 14.07 -2.62
N ARG A 480 -13.88 13.65 -1.56
CA ARG A 480 -12.43 13.40 -1.62
C ARG A 480 -12.07 12.29 -2.59
N ALA A 481 -12.85 11.21 -2.62
CA ALA A 481 -12.66 10.13 -3.57
C ALA A 481 -12.84 10.63 -5.01
N ILE A 482 -13.85 11.47 -5.29
CA ILE A 482 -14.03 12.10 -6.61
C ILE A 482 -12.80 12.95 -6.98
N VAL A 483 -12.35 13.86 -6.11
CA VAL A 483 -11.18 14.70 -6.37
C VAL A 483 -9.92 13.86 -6.58
N ASN A 484 -9.75 12.78 -5.80
CA ASN A 484 -8.65 11.85 -5.96
C ASN A 484 -8.67 11.17 -7.34
N ILE A 485 -9.82 10.65 -7.75
CA ILE A 485 -10.02 10.01 -9.05
C ILE A 485 -9.69 10.99 -10.18
N LEU A 486 -10.32 12.17 -10.17
CA LEU A 486 -10.18 13.18 -11.21
C LEU A 486 -8.74 13.71 -11.32
N SER A 487 -8.08 13.97 -10.18
CA SER A 487 -6.70 14.45 -10.17
C SER A 487 -5.71 13.38 -10.63
N SER A 488 -5.90 12.12 -10.20
CA SER A 488 -5.04 11.00 -10.60
C SER A 488 -5.17 10.66 -12.08
N THR A 489 -6.36 10.83 -12.66
CA THR A 489 -6.60 10.57 -14.07
C THR A 489 -6.39 11.79 -14.96
N SER A 490 -6.02 12.97 -14.42
CA SER A 490 -5.83 14.24 -15.14
C SER A 490 -5.17 14.09 -16.51
N GLN A 491 -4.08 13.33 -16.58
CA GLN A 491 -3.33 13.10 -17.82
C GLN A 491 -4.09 12.30 -18.87
N LEU A 492 -5.01 11.42 -18.46
CA LEU A 492 -5.78 10.56 -19.35
C LEU A 492 -6.85 11.33 -20.12
N TRP A 493 -7.41 12.38 -19.53
CA TRP A 493 -8.46 13.19 -20.16
C TRP A 493 -7.96 14.48 -20.79
N MET A 494 -6.66 14.82 -20.71
CA MET A 494 -6.07 15.90 -21.52
C MET A 494 -6.28 15.73 -23.04
N ILE A 495 -6.60 14.50 -23.48
CA ILE A 495 -6.85 14.13 -24.88
C ILE A 495 -8.38 14.05 -25.16
N SER A 496 -9.22 14.13 -24.12
CA SER A 496 -10.68 14.06 -24.23
C SER A 496 -11.28 15.40 -24.69
N PRO A 497 -12.33 15.40 -25.53
CA PRO A 497 -13.09 16.61 -25.83
C PRO A 497 -13.78 17.21 -24.59
N ASP A 498 -14.01 16.41 -23.54
CA ASP A 498 -14.69 16.83 -22.31
C ASP A 498 -13.73 17.39 -21.24
N ALA A 499 -12.46 17.60 -21.58
CA ALA A 499 -11.43 17.95 -20.60
C ALA A 499 -11.76 19.23 -19.81
N GLU A 500 -12.26 20.26 -20.48
CA GLU A 500 -12.60 21.54 -19.85
C GLU A 500 -13.71 21.37 -18.80
N SER A 501 -14.78 20.64 -19.13
CA SER A 501 -15.90 20.33 -18.23
C SER A 501 -15.47 19.48 -17.02
N ILE A 502 -14.58 18.51 -17.23
CA ILE A 502 -14.03 17.70 -16.13
C ILE A 502 -13.17 18.58 -15.20
N ASN A 503 -12.39 19.51 -15.75
CA ASN A 503 -11.61 20.45 -14.96
C ASN A 503 -12.49 21.41 -14.15
N GLU A 504 -13.55 21.96 -14.76
CA GLU A 504 -14.53 22.79 -14.06
C GLU A 504 -15.21 22.03 -12.91
N SER A 505 -15.60 20.78 -13.15
CA SER A 505 -16.16 19.90 -12.11
C SER A 505 -15.17 19.65 -10.98
N LEU A 506 -13.92 19.31 -11.31
CA LEU A 506 -12.85 19.12 -10.32
C LEU A 506 -12.65 20.37 -9.45
N VAL A 507 -12.57 21.54 -10.07
CA VAL A 507 -12.44 22.83 -9.39
C VAL A 507 -13.63 23.06 -8.44
N ALA A 508 -14.87 22.85 -8.89
CA ALA A 508 -16.05 23.01 -8.06
C ALA A 508 -16.07 22.08 -6.83
N LYS A 509 -15.66 20.80 -7.00
CA LYS A 509 -15.53 19.87 -5.88
C LYS A 509 -14.43 20.28 -4.89
N ILE A 510 -13.29 20.77 -5.40
CA ILE A 510 -12.20 21.30 -4.56
C ILE A 510 -12.69 22.49 -3.72
N HIS A 511 -13.40 23.44 -4.32
CA HIS A 511 -13.98 24.56 -3.58
C HIS A 511 -14.96 24.11 -2.50
N THR A 512 -15.79 23.11 -2.79
CA THR A 512 -16.74 22.54 -1.83
C THR A 512 -16.01 21.92 -0.63
N LEU A 513 -14.95 21.14 -0.86
CA LEU A 513 -14.11 20.57 0.20
C LEU A 513 -13.41 21.65 1.04
N CYS A 514 -12.88 22.69 0.40
CA CYS A 514 -12.28 23.83 1.10
C CYS A 514 -13.30 24.53 1.99
N GLY A 515 -14.53 24.72 1.52
CA GLY A 515 -15.62 25.29 2.32
C GLY A 515 -15.92 24.49 3.58
N HIS A 516 -16.07 23.16 3.47
CA HIS A 516 -16.28 22.28 4.62
C HIS A 516 -15.11 22.32 5.61
N TYR A 517 -13.86 22.35 5.11
CA TYR A 517 -12.69 22.48 5.94
C TYR A 517 -12.66 23.82 6.71
N ILE A 518 -12.90 24.93 6.02
CA ILE A 518 -12.90 26.28 6.62
C ILE A 518 -13.98 26.38 7.72
N GLN A 519 -15.17 25.80 7.48
CA GLN A 519 -16.22 25.73 8.49
C GLN A 519 -15.78 24.91 9.72
N SER A 520 -15.22 23.73 9.50
CA SER A 520 -14.67 22.86 10.57
C SER A 520 -13.58 23.57 11.39
N PHE A 521 -12.74 24.31 10.68
CA PHE A 521 -11.66 25.10 11.25
C PHE A 521 -12.19 26.24 12.13
N ALA A 522 -13.21 26.97 11.65
CA ALA A 522 -13.86 28.04 12.42
C ALA A 522 -14.49 27.51 13.71
N ILE A 523 -15.17 26.37 13.65
CA ILE A 523 -15.77 25.71 14.82
C ILE A 523 -14.69 25.30 15.83
N SER A 524 -13.59 24.71 15.36
CA SER A 524 -12.45 24.32 16.22
C SER A 524 -11.79 25.55 16.86
N THR A 525 -11.65 26.64 16.09
CA THR A 525 -11.11 27.91 16.59
C THR A 525 -12.01 28.51 17.68
N LYS A 526 -13.34 28.44 17.51
CA LYS A 526 -14.31 28.87 18.52
C LYS A 526 -14.23 28.04 19.79
N PHE A 527 -14.10 26.72 19.66
CA PHE A 527 -13.98 25.83 20.81
C PHE A 527 -12.70 26.10 21.61
N LEU A 528 -11.60 26.41 20.92
CA LEU A 528 -10.30 26.67 21.53
C LEU A 528 -10.07 28.15 21.90
N TYR A 529 -11.07 29.02 21.73
CA TYR A 529 -10.91 30.49 21.78
C TYR A 529 -10.14 30.99 23.00
N ASP A 530 -10.51 30.52 24.19
CA ASP A 530 -9.90 30.95 25.47
C ASP A 530 -8.44 30.48 25.65
N GLN A 531 -7.98 29.56 24.80
CA GLN A 531 -6.66 28.94 24.84
C GLN A 531 -5.76 29.37 23.67
N LEU A 532 -6.27 30.19 22.75
CA LEU A 532 -5.52 30.62 21.57
C LEU A 532 -4.37 31.54 21.96
N THR A 533 -3.20 31.28 21.37
CA THR A 533 -2.05 32.17 21.46
C THR A 533 -2.14 33.28 20.42
N ASP A 534 -1.31 34.33 20.53
CA ASP A 534 -1.21 35.37 19.51
C ASP A 534 -0.84 34.81 18.12
N VAL A 535 -0.07 33.72 18.07
CA VAL A 535 0.33 33.05 16.82
C VAL A 535 -0.86 32.32 16.21
N ASP A 536 -1.68 31.65 17.03
CA ASP A 536 -2.92 31.00 16.58
C ASP A 536 -3.92 32.04 16.06
N ILE A 537 -4.06 33.18 16.74
CA ILE A 537 -4.94 34.27 16.31
C ILE A 537 -4.51 34.80 14.93
N GLN A 538 -3.20 34.93 14.68
CA GLN A 538 -2.70 35.34 13.35
C GLN A 538 -3.00 34.29 12.27
N LEU A 539 -2.87 33.01 12.60
CA LEU A 539 -3.21 31.93 11.68
C LEU A 539 -4.72 31.90 11.38
N ALA A 540 -5.56 32.00 12.41
CA ALA A 540 -7.00 32.08 12.28
C ALA A 540 -7.44 33.31 11.47
N ARG A 541 -6.80 34.47 11.68
CA ARG A 541 -7.01 35.67 10.85
C ARG A 541 -6.67 35.44 9.39
N HIS A 542 -5.57 34.73 9.10
CA HIS A 542 -5.20 34.41 7.72
C HIS A 542 -6.24 33.51 7.06
N ILE A 543 -6.64 32.42 7.71
CA ILE A 543 -7.66 31.50 7.17
C ILE A 543 -9.04 32.19 7.07
N PHE A 544 -9.36 33.10 7.99
CA PHE A 544 -10.56 33.93 7.88
C PHE A 544 -10.57 34.80 6.63
N LYS A 545 -9.45 35.45 6.28
CA LYS A 545 -9.35 36.23 5.03
C LYS A 545 -9.63 35.36 3.81
N VAL A 546 -9.06 34.15 3.80
CA VAL A 546 -9.30 33.16 2.73
C VAL A 546 -10.79 32.81 2.69
N ALA A 547 -11.41 32.51 3.83
CA ALA A 547 -12.85 32.21 3.95
C ALA A 547 -13.74 33.30 3.34
N VAL A 548 -13.42 34.56 3.60
CA VAL A 548 -14.15 35.71 3.03
C VAL A 548 -13.99 35.73 1.50
N SER A 549 -12.77 35.54 0.99
CA SER A 549 -12.53 35.45 -0.47
C SER A 549 -13.35 34.35 -1.12
N PHE A 550 -13.37 33.14 -0.53
CA PHE A 550 -14.17 32.01 -1.01
C PHE A 550 -15.67 32.30 -1.04
N ALA A 551 -16.18 33.07 -0.07
CA ALA A 551 -17.59 33.44 -0.02
C ALA A 551 -17.99 34.40 -1.16
N HIS A 552 -17.04 35.18 -1.71
CA HIS A 552 -17.30 36.13 -2.79
C HIS A 552 -17.19 35.53 -4.20
N ASP A 553 -16.40 34.48 -4.40
CA ASP A 553 -16.16 33.84 -5.72
C ASP A 553 -17.27 32.84 -6.14
N SER A 554 -18.50 33.02 -5.66
CA SER A 554 -19.59 32.05 -5.70
C SER A 554 -19.95 31.50 -7.10
N GLN A 555 -19.26 30.42 -7.50
CA GLN A 555 -19.66 29.40 -8.48
C GLN A 555 -20.18 28.11 -7.79
N ALA A 556 -20.18 28.04 -6.46
CA ALA A 556 -20.63 26.86 -5.70
C ALA A 556 -22.11 26.99 -5.31
N GLU A 557 -22.99 26.29 -6.03
CA GLU A 557 -24.46 26.42 -5.96
C GLU A 557 -25.13 26.01 -4.63
N ASN A 558 -24.42 25.48 -3.63
CA ASN A 558 -25.03 24.96 -2.39
C ASN A 558 -24.37 25.39 -1.04
N THR A 559 -23.38 26.28 -1.03
CA THR A 559 -22.64 26.69 0.20
C THR A 559 -23.06 28.04 0.80
N VAL A 560 -24.12 28.67 0.27
CA VAL A 560 -24.53 30.04 0.64
C VAL A 560 -25.04 30.16 2.09
N SER A 561 -25.52 29.07 2.72
CA SER A 561 -26.00 29.11 4.11
C SER A 561 -24.93 28.79 5.17
N SER A 562 -23.90 28.00 4.83
CA SER A 562 -22.82 27.62 5.75
C SER A 562 -21.70 28.66 5.84
N THR A 563 -21.48 29.45 4.78
CA THR A 563 -20.46 30.51 4.73
C THR A 563 -20.79 31.69 5.64
N SER A 564 -22.06 32.10 5.75
CA SER A 564 -22.47 33.18 6.67
C SER A 564 -22.21 32.82 8.14
N ASN A 565 -22.61 31.62 8.56
CA ASN A 565 -22.35 31.13 9.92
C ASN A 565 -20.85 31.01 10.22
N THR A 566 -20.05 30.62 9.22
CA THR A 566 -18.59 30.50 9.35
C THR A 566 -17.93 31.87 9.56
N ILE A 567 -18.34 32.88 8.78
CA ILE A 567 -17.86 34.26 8.92
C ILE A 567 -18.25 34.84 10.28
N ASP A 568 -19.47 34.58 10.74
CA ASP A 568 -19.95 35.05 12.05
C ASP A 568 -19.17 34.41 13.21
N ILE A 569 -18.80 33.12 13.09
CA ILE A 569 -17.94 32.45 14.07
C ILE A 569 -16.56 33.13 14.14
N PHE A 570 -15.93 33.39 13.00
CA PHE A 570 -14.64 34.06 12.99
C PHE A 570 -14.71 35.50 13.51
N LYS A 571 -15.75 36.27 13.17
CA LYS A 571 -15.95 37.62 13.72
C LYS A 571 -16.12 37.60 15.23
N LEU A 572 -16.86 36.63 15.76
CA LEU A 572 -17.05 36.44 17.20
C LEU A 572 -15.73 36.15 17.93
N VAL A 573 -14.82 35.39 17.30
CA VAL A 573 -13.51 35.02 17.86
C VAL A 573 -12.48 36.15 17.67
N LEU A 574 -12.38 36.73 16.49
CA LEU A 574 -11.27 37.61 16.11
C LEU A 574 -11.54 39.10 16.38
N GLY A 575 -12.78 39.46 16.73
CA GLY A 575 -13.27 40.83 16.93
C GLY A 575 -13.73 41.49 15.62
N ASP A 576 -14.56 42.53 15.75
CA ASP A 576 -15.16 43.28 14.62
C ASP A 576 -14.17 44.17 13.84
N ASP A 577 -12.90 44.26 14.26
CA ASP A 577 -11.86 45.12 13.65
C ASP A 577 -11.36 44.66 12.26
N VAL A 578 -12.12 43.81 11.58
CA VAL A 578 -11.83 43.39 10.21
C VAL A 578 -12.43 44.43 9.25
N SER A 579 -11.60 45.41 8.90
CA SER A 579 -11.92 46.51 8.00
C SER A 579 -12.33 46.05 6.60
N THR A 580 -13.14 46.91 5.97
CA THR A 580 -13.70 46.93 4.60
C THR A 580 -13.12 45.96 3.55
N ASP A 581 -14.01 45.42 2.69
CA ASP A 581 -13.76 44.50 1.55
C ASP A 581 -12.45 44.71 0.76
N ASP A 582 -12.01 45.97 0.58
CA ASP A 582 -10.78 46.29 -0.16
C ASP A 582 -9.49 45.95 0.61
N ASP A 583 -9.47 46.06 1.94
CA ASP A 583 -8.32 45.67 2.79
C ASP A 583 -8.18 44.14 2.88
N LEU A 584 -9.32 43.44 2.80
CA LEU A 584 -9.41 41.98 2.82
C LEU A 584 -8.82 41.35 1.55
N LYS A 585 -9.11 41.93 0.36
CA LYS A 585 -8.52 41.52 -0.93
C LYS A 585 -7.05 41.90 -1.05
N ALA A 586 -6.66 43.08 -0.56
CA ALA A 586 -5.25 43.51 -0.54
C ALA A 586 -4.38 42.62 0.39
N GLY A 587 -4.96 42.07 1.46
CA GLY A 587 -4.26 41.24 2.44
C GLY A 587 -4.08 39.76 2.08
N LEU A 588 -4.57 39.33 0.92
CA LEU A 588 -4.46 37.94 0.42
C LEU A 588 -3.37 37.79 -0.64
N VAL A 589 -2.84 38.89 -1.16
CA VAL A 589 -1.75 38.88 -2.14
C VAL A 589 -0.43 38.65 -1.41
N GLU A 590 0.08 37.42 -1.50
CA GLU A 590 1.40 37.08 -0.96
C GLU A 590 2.49 37.42 -1.98
N ALA A 591 3.61 37.97 -1.48
CA ALA A 591 4.74 38.32 -2.32
C ALA A 591 5.56 37.07 -2.67
N CYS A 592 5.98 36.97 -3.93
CA CYS A 592 6.87 35.91 -4.38
C CYS A 592 8.21 35.94 -3.60
N PRO A 593 8.62 34.85 -2.93
CA PRO A 593 9.88 34.82 -2.17
C PRO A 593 11.13 35.10 -3.02
N ALA A 594 11.06 34.88 -4.34
CA ALA A 594 12.19 35.09 -5.24
C ALA A 594 12.25 36.49 -5.86
N CYS A 595 11.11 37.12 -6.16
CA CYS A 595 11.06 38.36 -6.93
C CYS A 595 10.05 39.40 -6.43
N GLU A 596 9.46 39.16 -5.26
CA GLU A 596 8.51 40.03 -4.55
C GLU A 596 7.24 40.41 -5.32
N SER A 597 7.09 39.87 -6.53
CA SER A 597 5.91 40.08 -7.36
C SER A 597 4.69 39.41 -6.73
N PRO A 598 3.50 40.03 -6.85
CA PRO A 598 2.29 39.50 -6.24
C PRO A 598 1.93 38.13 -6.81
N ILE A 599 1.54 37.21 -5.93
CA ILE A 599 1.00 35.89 -6.30
C ILE A 599 -0.50 35.91 -5.93
N PRO A 600 -1.40 35.77 -6.91
CA PRO A 600 -2.83 35.62 -6.65
C PRO A 600 -3.11 34.44 -5.71
N VAL A 601 -4.20 34.51 -4.95
CA VAL A 601 -4.71 33.34 -4.23
C VAL A 601 -5.50 32.50 -5.22
N ASP A 602 -5.04 31.29 -5.42
CA ASP A 602 -5.79 30.24 -6.12
C ASP A 602 -5.45 28.92 -5.42
N ASP A 603 -6.46 28.38 -4.74
CA ASP A 603 -6.36 27.17 -3.93
C ASP A 603 -6.78 25.90 -4.69
N THR A 604 -7.08 26.06 -5.99
CA THR A 604 -7.50 24.97 -6.87
C THR A 604 -6.30 24.27 -7.49
N ALA A 605 -5.28 25.03 -7.93
CA ALA A 605 -4.08 24.43 -8.52
C ALA A 605 -3.05 24.02 -7.46
N ILE A 606 -2.21 23.05 -7.83
CA ILE A 606 -1.11 22.56 -6.99
C ILE A 606 0.00 23.61 -6.84
N SER A 607 0.24 24.40 -7.89
CA SER A 607 1.25 25.45 -7.90
C SER A 607 0.80 26.63 -8.76
N GLN A 608 1.09 27.84 -8.30
CA GLN A 608 0.76 29.09 -8.99
C GLN A 608 2.02 29.85 -9.40
N PRO A 609 2.18 30.23 -10.69
CA PRO A 609 3.26 31.11 -11.12
C PRO A 609 2.98 32.55 -10.70
N CYS A 610 4.00 33.23 -10.17
CA CYS A 610 4.00 34.69 -10.10
C CYS A 610 4.06 35.29 -11.50
N VAL A 611 3.85 36.60 -11.62
CA VAL A 611 3.93 37.35 -12.90
C VAL A 611 5.26 37.13 -13.65
N ASN A 612 6.34 36.85 -12.91
CA ASN A 612 7.68 36.59 -13.46
C ASN A 612 7.97 35.09 -13.70
N GLY A 613 6.99 34.21 -13.53
CA GLY A 613 7.10 32.78 -13.88
C GLY A 613 7.63 31.84 -12.78
N HIS A 614 8.00 32.33 -11.60
CA HIS A 614 8.32 31.45 -10.46
C HIS A 614 7.04 30.81 -9.91
N ALA A 615 6.97 29.48 -9.91
CA ALA A 615 5.82 28.73 -9.43
C ALA A 615 5.97 28.33 -7.96
N TRP A 616 4.90 28.52 -7.19
CA TRP A 616 4.86 28.24 -5.75
C TRP A 616 3.59 27.47 -5.37
N GLY A 617 3.74 26.48 -4.50
CA GLY A 617 2.60 25.79 -3.91
C GLY A 617 2.02 26.58 -2.73
N ARG A 618 0.77 26.30 -2.39
CA ARG A 618 0.13 26.73 -1.14
C ARG A 618 -0.05 25.55 -0.21
N CYS A 619 0.03 25.82 1.08
CA CYS A 619 -0.22 24.82 2.12
C CYS A 619 -1.68 24.35 2.03
N ALA A 620 -1.88 23.05 1.92
CA ALA A 620 -3.18 22.42 1.81
C ALA A 620 -4.11 22.71 3.01
N LEU A 621 -3.57 23.08 4.17
CA LEU A 621 -4.35 23.32 5.39
C LEU A 621 -4.41 24.80 5.78
N THR A 622 -3.34 25.55 5.55
CA THR A 622 -3.27 26.96 5.97
C THR A 622 -3.44 27.95 4.83
N PHE A 623 -3.47 27.49 3.57
CA PHE A 623 -3.52 28.30 2.34
C PHE A 623 -2.34 29.28 2.12
N LYS A 624 -1.48 29.49 3.12
CA LYS A 624 -0.20 30.21 3.01
C LYS A 624 0.71 29.67 1.91
N LEU A 625 1.45 30.56 1.27
CA LEU A 625 2.48 30.20 0.30
C LEU A 625 3.59 29.35 0.94
N ILE A 626 4.01 28.29 0.25
CA ILE A 626 5.12 27.44 0.67
C ILE A 626 6.43 28.07 0.18
N GLY A 627 7.06 28.88 1.03
CA GLY A 627 8.38 29.47 0.79
C GLY A 627 9.52 28.80 1.56
N THR A 628 9.26 27.65 2.21
CA THR A 628 10.17 26.96 3.13
C THR A 628 10.30 25.49 2.75
N PRO A 629 11.46 24.85 2.99
CA PRO A 629 11.63 23.41 2.79
C PRO A 629 10.97 22.57 3.89
N ASN A 630 10.51 23.17 5.00
CA ASN A 630 9.88 22.46 6.10
C ASN A 630 8.41 22.12 5.79
N ILE A 631 8.21 21.13 4.93
CA ILE A 631 6.91 20.70 4.43
C ILE A 631 6.76 19.18 4.43
N ILE A 632 5.50 18.75 4.48
CA ILE A 632 5.09 17.39 4.16
C ILE A 632 4.20 17.42 2.91
N SER A 633 4.25 16.38 2.07
CA SER A 633 3.57 16.34 0.78
C SER A 633 2.57 15.20 0.72
N CYS A 634 1.40 15.47 0.18
CA CYS A 634 0.37 14.45 -0.02
C CYS A 634 0.84 13.41 -1.04
N LEU A 635 0.75 12.11 -0.72
CA LEU A 635 1.15 11.04 -1.64
C LEU A 635 0.29 10.99 -2.91
N GLY A 636 -1.00 11.26 -2.79
CA GLY A 636 -1.96 11.22 -3.90
C GLY A 636 -1.89 12.45 -4.80
N CYS A 637 -2.35 13.61 -4.30
CA CYS A 637 -2.46 14.82 -5.12
C CYS A 637 -1.20 15.71 -5.14
N LYS A 638 -0.12 15.33 -4.43
CA LYS A 638 1.15 16.06 -4.35
C LYS A 638 1.08 17.49 -3.78
N ARG A 639 -0.06 17.93 -3.25
CA ARG A 639 -0.17 19.19 -2.51
C ARG A 639 0.67 19.14 -1.22
N GLY A 640 1.38 20.23 -0.95
CA GLY A 640 2.21 20.38 0.25
C GLY A 640 1.41 20.89 1.45
N GLN A 641 1.87 20.56 2.64
CA GLN A 641 1.43 21.08 3.94
C GLN A 641 2.67 21.62 4.66
N LEU A 642 2.57 22.82 5.20
CA LEU A 642 3.59 23.39 6.07
C LEU A 642 3.67 22.59 7.37
N TRP A 643 4.88 22.26 7.80
CA TRP A 643 5.09 21.71 9.14
C TRP A 643 4.86 22.81 10.17
N LEU A 644 3.77 22.68 10.95
CA LEU A 644 3.45 23.59 12.03
C LEU A 644 3.97 23.04 13.35
N ASP A 645 4.68 23.88 14.09
CA ASP A 645 5.21 23.52 15.40
C ASP A 645 4.07 23.45 16.44
N PRO A 646 3.78 22.27 17.03
CA PRO A 646 2.67 22.09 17.95
C PRO A 646 2.85 22.87 19.27
N GLU A 647 4.08 23.25 19.63
CA GLU A 647 4.35 24.00 20.86
C GLU A 647 3.89 25.47 20.77
N LYS A 648 3.62 25.97 19.56
CA LYS A 648 3.22 27.38 19.34
C LYS A 648 1.79 27.67 19.77
N GLY A 649 0.96 26.65 19.93
CA GLY A 649 -0.41 26.82 20.40
C GLY A 649 -1.35 25.70 19.99
N PRO A 650 -2.54 25.60 20.62
CA PRO A 650 -3.47 24.50 20.42
C PRO A 650 -3.98 24.40 18.97
N LEU A 651 -4.09 25.50 18.23
CA LEU A 651 -4.53 25.47 16.84
C LEU A 651 -3.44 24.94 15.90
N HIS A 652 -2.18 25.26 16.17
CA HIS A 652 -1.04 24.64 15.48
C HIS A 652 -0.96 23.15 15.76
N ALA A 653 -1.17 22.73 17.02
CA ALA A 653 -1.21 21.31 17.40
C ALA A 653 -2.36 20.56 16.71
N ALA A 654 -3.56 21.16 16.62
CA ALA A 654 -4.71 20.58 15.94
C ALA A 654 -4.52 20.44 14.41
N ILE A 655 -3.79 21.34 13.77
CA ILE A 655 -3.43 21.18 12.34
C ILE A 655 -2.32 20.14 12.18
N HIS A 656 -1.36 20.12 13.09
CA HIS A 656 -0.23 19.18 13.07
C HIS A 656 -0.69 17.72 13.22
N SER A 657 -1.78 17.46 13.97
CA SER A 657 -2.34 16.10 14.10
C SER A 657 -3.04 15.59 12.83
N ILE A 658 -3.24 16.42 11.81
CA ILE A 658 -3.90 16.02 10.56
C ILE A 658 -2.91 15.27 9.67
N GLU A 659 -3.05 13.95 9.62
CA GLU A 659 -2.23 13.09 8.75
C GLU A 659 -2.78 12.93 7.33
N MET A 660 -4.05 13.29 7.11
CA MET A 660 -4.77 13.07 5.85
C MET A 660 -5.03 14.38 5.09
N CYS A 661 -4.88 14.32 3.78
CA CYS A 661 -5.10 15.44 2.88
C CYS A 661 -6.58 15.78 2.77
N ILE A 662 -6.93 17.03 3.06
CA ILE A 662 -8.33 17.50 2.99
C ILE A 662 -8.92 17.40 1.57
N TYR A 663 -8.07 17.44 0.53
CA TYR A 663 -8.49 17.41 -0.88
C TYR A 663 -8.78 16.00 -1.38
N CYS A 664 -7.88 15.04 -1.15
CA CYS A 664 -7.96 13.72 -1.79
C CYS A 664 -7.99 12.55 -0.79
N GLY A 665 -7.97 12.84 0.51
CA GLY A 665 -7.99 11.85 1.60
C GLY A 665 -6.74 10.98 1.71
N ASP A 666 -5.71 11.27 0.91
CA ASP A 666 -4.44 10.53 0.95
C ASP A 666 -3.52 11.09 2.03
N ARG A 667 -2.50 10.33 2.44
CA ARG A 667 -1.64 10.68 3.57
C ARG A 667 -0.58 11.70 3.19
N PHE A 668 -0.28 12.60 4.11
CA PHE A 668 0.89 13.45 4.01
C PHE A 668 2.15 12.67 4.42
N ARG A 669 3.21 12.82 3.62
CA ARG A 669 4.55 12.31 3.88
C ARG A 669 5.54 13.38 3.44
N GLY A 670 6.50 13.70 4.30
CA GLY A 670 7.62 14.56 3.95
C GLY A 670 8.85 14.08 4.68
N PRO A 671 10.00 14.72 4.42
CA PRO A 671 11.22 14.35 5.09
C PRO A 671 10.96 14.42 6.59
N ASN A 672 10.94 13.26 7.24
CA ASN A 672 11.44 13.20 8.60
C ASN A 672 12.83 13.83 8.49
N LEU A 673 12.97 15.09 8.92
CA LEU A 673 14.19 15.50 9.58
C LEU A 673 14.27 14.59 10.81
N ALA A 674 14.63 13.33 10.57
CA ALA A 674 15.32 12.52 11.55
C ALA A 674 16.46 13.44 11.97
N LEU A 675 16.34 13.95 13.19
CA LEU A 675 17.44 14.57 13.88
C LEU A 675 18.66 13.67 13.64
N ILE A 676 19.67 14.27 13.00
CA ILE A 676 21.00 13.70 12.78
C ILE A 676 21.54 13.12 14.07
#